data_AF-A0A5C6NC81-F1
#
_entry.id   AF-A0A5C6NC81-F1
#
_cell.length_a   1.000
_cell.length_b   1.000
_cell.length_c   1.000
_cell.angle_alpha   90.00
_cell.angle_beta   90.00
_cell.angle_gamma   90.00
#
_symmetry.space_group_name_H-M   'P 1'
#
loop_
_entity.id
_entity.type
_entity.pdbx_description
1 polymer ?
#
loop_
_entity_poly.entity_id
_entity_poly.type
_entity_poly.pdbx_seq_one_letter_code
_entity_poly.pdbx_strand_id
1 'polypeptide(L)'
;MMSRIVLLHKQLCRLRSFRRHLGKCVFPPFNVFNVRFGSSKWSYDKSSRPEPVRIGCASGFWGDTATSVPQLIYGGKLDFLVFDYLSEITMSLLTASRTKSPNLGFTPDFVHAAIAPFINDIHRKGIRVVSNAGGVNPMACAEAILDVIKKAGLDLRVAVVTGDDLMPHRSSLSAVKVDDGGSSRLPERLHSMNVYLGAPPIRRCLDLGADIVITGRCVDSALALGPLMHAFNWQKTDYNLLAAGSLAGHLIECGAQSTGGIFTDWHKVPDWDNVGFPVVECSSDGSFVLSKPPKTGGLVSFGTAAEQLLYEIADPRRYLLPDVTCDFSQVTIQEIPGVDGGAVRVTGAKGMAPSCDYKVCATYMDGFRATAVCPVGGPRAVEKARRTAESIIKRMRRIFREVELEDFSCVNAQVLGAEDMYGANARTKGSREAVIWLAVYHQQKKALELFSREIAPAGTGMAPGLTGLVGGRPRVSPVLKPFFFFHPKCELKVHIHLDGQLMESLTDAGPDAPVQEAPPTWVDDEPADLPSGTHTYRLEELAYTRSGDKGDSANIGVISRHPLVYPYLKKHLTSSVVKEYFSHLIQPGTDNPVTRYTLPGVHGLNFVLQSSLGGGGVASLRSDPQGKAFGQMLLDLELSGLPDLTSLMDTPEGHMYGVVEAHATSFAPPPPGLPLCLCEEHGPVFLWRTPASQTLRKETAPNQKHLSEGCRDGKEEAEYSNGERKEAADGQCSQSLRALERSGVVSKTWRGLEKWKHHGFQGSPHLGSDDSEVLVSDWGLGQRGGDVTQRSSVSWFSGSRTQRADRRPGPLLSIMLDTLTFLLEKLVILAHVKLSVLLLPPRATRRDLEDASPQPAGAPQRFERGDLLEVPRTLFTHFGIYLGENRVAHLIPDILPLLRADGREIEEMVTNTRLLLGVLSKRASIRVDSVEDFAYGAGILLNAMDRAVVPSPLAGEEVARRAERLVGTVSYSLLWNNCEHFVTYCRYGTAQSLQTEQFCAWLKCLIQDQRNVVLTALLGLLYMACWGISSSTALPALVVPFSLWMAS
;
A
#
# COMPACT_ATOMS: atom_id res chain seq x y z
N MET A 1 6.45 -39.39 46.62
CA MET A 1 6.88 -40.57 47.40
C MET A 1 7.52 -41.54 46.41
N MET A 2 8.81 -41.46 46.06
CA MET A 2 10.07 -41.38 46.83
C MET A 2 10.66 -42.76 47.10
N SER A 3 11.96 -42.92 46.82
CA SER A 3 12.82 -44.11 47.05
C SER A 3 12.55 -45.32 46.12
N ARG A 4 13.56 -45.94 45.48
CA ARG A 4 15.01 -45.96 45.79
C ARG A 4 15.91 -45.71 44.58
N ILE A 5 16.89 -44.84 44.79
CA ILE A 5 18.10 -44.66 43.97
C ILE A 5 19.19 -45.66 44.44
N VAL A 6 20.03 -46.13 43.51
CA VAL A 6 21.35 -46.78 43.68
C VAL A 6 21.57 -47.67 44.91
N LEU A 7 21.67 -48.99 44.70
CA LEU A 7 22.64 -49.81 45.44
C LEU A 7 23.01 -51.13 44.72
N LEU A 8 23.92 -51.10 43.73
CA LEU A 8 24.82 -52.22 43.41
C LEU A 8 26.01 -51.79 42.52
N HIS A 9 26.62 -50.65 42.84
CA HIS A 9 27.88 -50.19 42.24
C HIS A 9 29.09 -50.90 42.90
N LYS A 10 29.17 -52.23 42.78
CA LYS A 10 30.28 -53.09 43.25
C LYS A 10 30.16 -54.47 42.62
N GLN A 11 31.29 -55.05 42.21
CA GLN A 11 31.40 -56.14 41.23
C GLN A 11 30.97 -55.68 39.81
N LEU A 12 31.72 -55.90 38.73
CA LEU A 12 32.99 -56.62 38.55
C LEU A 12 34.11 -55.67 38.09
N CYS A 13 35.32 -55.88 38.61
CA CYS A 13 36.51 -55.13 38.23
C CYS A 13 37.71 -56.09 38.13
N ARG A 14 38.63 -55.84 37.18
CA ARG A 14 39.88 -56.56 36.88
C ARG A 14 39.77 -57.86 36.06
N LEU A 15 40.34 -57.83 34.86
CA LEU A 15 41.30 -58.78 34.24
C LEU A 15 41.47 -58.37 32.76
N ARG A 16 42.38 -57.44 32.37
CA ARG A 16 43.83 -57.63 32.16
C ARG A 16 44.21 -58.91 31.39
N SER A 17 44.57 -58.82 30.11
CA SER A 17 45.98 -58.79 29.62
C SER A 17 46.15 -59.30 28.17
N PHE A 18 47.05 -58.67 27.40
CA PHE A 18 47.61 -59.09 26.08
C PHE A 18 46.61 -59.19 24.91
N ARG A 19 47.00 -59.09 23.62
CA ARG A 19 48.34 -59.00 22.98
C ARG A 19 48.28 -58.06 21.75
N ARG A 20 49.40 -57.40 21.37
CA ARG A 20 49.56 -56.65 20.10
C ARG A 20 50.39 -57.47 19.10
N HIS A 21 50.05 -57.51 17.80
CA HIS A 21 50.92 -57.20 16.63
C HIS A 21 50.41 -57.77 15.28
N LEU A 22 50.69 -57.04 14.19
CA LEU A 22 50.61 -57.41 12.75
C LEU A 22 49.19 -57.72 12.20
N GLY A 23 48.85 -57.52 10.91
CA GLY A 23 49.59 -57.02 9.73
C GLY A 23 48.69 -56.22 8.74
N LYS A 24 49.14 -55.97 7.51
CA LYS A 24 48.50 -55.05 6.51
C LYS A 24 47.76 -55.77 5.35
N CYS A 25 47.12 -54.96 4.49
CA CYS A 25 46.45 -55.24 3.19
C CYS A 25 44.92 -55.56 3.29
N VAL A 26 43.94 -54.93 2.58
CA VAL A 26 43.81 -54.26 1.24
C VAL A 26 43.67 -55.29 0.10
N PHE A 27 42.62 -55.36 -0.75
CA PHE A 27 41.41 -54.55 -1.06
C PHE A 27 40.10 -55.43 -1.11
N PRO A 28 38.87 -54.87 -1.24
CA PRO A 28 37.58 -55.61 -1.24
C PRO A 28 37.04 -55.92 -2.66
N PRO A 29 35.86 -56.59 -2.81
CA PRO A 29 34.61 -55.83 -3.02
C PRO A 29 33.32 -56.48 -2.42
N PHE A 30 32.16 -55.85 -2.71
CA PHE A 30 30.77 -56.26 -2.42
C PHE A 30 30.30 -56.27 -0.96
N ASN A 31 29.46 -55.29 -0.63
CA ASN A 31 28.64 -55.26 0.59
C ASN A 31 27.21 -54.87 0.20
N VAL A 32 26.20 -55.63 0.63
CA VAL A 32 24.79 -55.30 0.38
C VAL A 32 24.33 -54.26 1.40
N PHE A 33 23.94 -53.08 0.93
CA PHE A 33 23.47 -52.01 1.82
C PHE A 33 22.09 -52.35 2.40
N ASN A 34 22.03 -52.48 3.72
CA ASN A 34 20.79 -52.59 4.47
C ASN A 34 20.46 -51.22 5.07
N VAL A 35 19.34 -50.62 4.65
CA VAL A 35 19.04 -49.20 4.92
C VAL A 35 18.64 -48.99 6.38
N ARG A 36 19.34 -48.09 7.07
CA ARG A 36 18.87 -47.48 8.33
C ARG A 36 18.54 -46.01 8.08
N PHE A 37 17.33 -45.61 8.44
CA PHE A 37 16.99 -44.20 8.59
C PHE A 37 17.86 -43.59 9.70
N GLY A 38 18.54 -42.49 9.39
CA GLY A 38 19.34 -41.72 10.34
C GLY A 38 18.95 -40.24 10.25
N SER A 39 18.74 -39.60 11.39
CA SER A 39 18.43 -38.17 11.46
C SER A 39 19.68 -37.34 11.09
N SER A 40 19.60 -36.62 9.99
CA SER A 40 20.70 -35.78 9.47
C SER A 40 20.87 -34.51 10.31
N LYS A 41 21.67 -34.61 11.38
CA LYS A 41 22.34 -33.41 11.93
C LYS A 41 23.33 -32.90 10.89
N TRP A 42 23.11 -31.69 10.37
CA TRP A 42 24.05 -31.02 9.49
C TRP A 42 25.35 -30.73 10.26
N SER A 43 26.46 -31.35 9.85
CA SER A 43 27.81 -31.02 10.32
C SER A 43 28.53 -30.24 9.22
N TYR A 44 28.85 -28.97 9.47
CA TYR A 44 29.65 -28.17 8.56
C TYR A 44 31.07 -28.72 8.44
N ASP A 45 31.43 -29.23 7.27
CA ASP A 45 32.83 -29.45 6.87
C ASP A 45 33.42 -28.09 6.44
N LYS A 46 34.64 -27.78 6.90
CA LYS A 46 35.28 -26.47 6.72
C LYS A 46 36.25 -26.47 5.53
N SER A 47 35.78 -26.88 4.36
CA SER A 47 36.63 -27.02 3.16
C SER A 47 36.03 -26.48 1.84
N SER A 48 34.73 -26.18 1.77
CA SER A 48 34.12 -25.40 0.68
C SER A 48 33.99 -23.91 1.04
N ARG A 49 33.85 -23.05 0.03
CA ARG A 49 33.30 -21.69 0.23
C ARG A 49 31.82 -21.83 0.66
N PRO A 50 31.27 -20.92 1.48
CA PRO A 50 29.82 -20.86 1.72
C PRO A 50 29.07 -20.72 0.40
N GLU A 51 27.94 -21.42 0.27
CA GLU A 51 27.06 -21.26 -0.89
C GLU A 51 26.37 -19.88 -0.84
N PRO A 52 26.06 -19.25 -1.99
CA PRO A 52 25.35 -17.98 -2.02
C PRO A 52 23.96 -18.09 -1.38
N VAL A 53 23.52 -17.02 -0.72
CA VAL A 53 22.25 -16.97 0.02
C VAL A 53 21.25 -16.15 -0.76
N ARG A 54 20.08 -16.74 -1.03
CA ARG A 54 19.03 -16.15 -1.86
C ARG A 54 17.90 -15.60 -0.98
N ILE A 55 17.73 -14.29 -1.01
CA ILE A 55 16.73 -13.54 -0.24
C ILE A 55 15.77 -12.84 -1.20
N GLY A 56 14.47 -13.03 -1.01
CA GLY A 56 13.43 -12.34 -1.77
C GLY A 56 12.49 -11.59 -0.86
N CYS A 57 12.13 -10.36 -1.24
CA CYS A 57 11.23 -9.51 -0.46
C CYS A 57 9.83 -9.51 -1.08
N ALA A 58 8.81 -9.78 -0.26
CA ALA A 58 7.44 -10.00 -0.71
C ALA A 58 6.47 -8.84 -0.43
N SER A 59 6.93 -7.73 0.17
CA SER A 59 6.10 -6.56 0.43
C SER A 59 6.95 -5.31 0.66
N GLY A 60 6.40 -4.15 0.29
CA GLY A 60 6.96 -2.84 0.59
C GLY A 60 6.12 -1.94 1.51
N PHE A 61 4.89 -2.33 1.85
CA PHE A 61 4.02 -1.58 2.78
C PHE A 61 2.78 -2.41 3.19
N TRP A 62 2.09 -1.99 4.26
CA TRP A 62 0.79 -2.57 4.61
C TRP A 62 -0.30 -2.19 3.60
N GLY A 63 -0.66 -3.14 2.74
CA GLY A 63 -1.60 -2.97 1.62
C GLY A 63 -1.03 -3.41 0.27
N ASP A 64 0.24 -3.83 0.22
CA ASP A 64 0.89 -4.39 -0.98
C ASP A 64 0.29 -5.74 -1.42
N THR A 65 0.57 -6.17 -2.64
CA THR A 65 -0.01 -7.37 -3.23
C THR A 65 0.53 -8.67 -2.63
N ALA A 66 -0.36 -9.59 -2.25
CA ALA A 66 0.00 -10.93 -1.80
C ALA A 66 0.46 -11.86 -2.96
N THR A 67 0.38 -11.42 -4.23
CA THR A 67 0.81 -12.21 -5.41
C THR A 67 2.33 -12.33 -5.53
N SER A 68 3.09 -11.47 -4.85
CA SER A 68 4.55 -11.57 -4.70
C SER A 68 5.00 -12.92 -4.11
N VAL A 69 4.29 -13.40 -3.09
CA VAL A 69 4.64 -14.59 -2.31
C VAL A 69 4.73 -15.86 -3.18
N PRO A 70 3.73 -16.24 -4.00
CA PRO A 70 3.86 -17.39 -4.88
C PRO A 70 4.93 -17.20 -5.97
N GLN A 71 5.13 -16.01 -6.54
CA GLN A 71 6.22 -15.75 -7.49
C GLN A 71 7.59 -16.11 -6.85
N LEU A 72 7.81 -15.64 -5.62
CA LEU A 72 9.05 -15.80 -4.87
C LEU A 72 9.25 -17.24 -4.36
N ILE A 73 8.22 -17.86 -3.79
CA ILE A 73 8.28 -19.25 -3.31
C ILE A 73 8.51 -20.23 -4.46
N TYR A 74 7.82 -20.09 -5.59
CA TYR A 74 7.89 -21.06 -6.69
C TYR A 74 9.04 -20.77 -7.67
N GLY A 75 9.27 -19.51 -8.03
CA GLY A 75 10.30 -19.11 -9.00
C GLY A 75 11.60 -18.57 -8.39
N GLY A 76 11.54 -17.92 -7.22
CA GLY A 76 12.68 -17.21 -6.63
C GLY A 76 13.83 -18.08 -6.10
N LYS A 77 13.57 -19.36 -5.79
CA LYS A 77 14.54 -20.30 -5.17
C LYS A 77 15.22 -19.69 -3.94
N LEU A 78 14.45 -19.43 -2.89
CA LEU A 78 14.91 -18.67 -1.73
C LEU A 78 15.37 -19.57 -0.58
N ASP A 79 16.34 -19.09 0.19
CA ASP A 79 16.61 -19.54 1.56
C ASP A 79 15.76 -18.73 2.56
N PHE A 80 15.60 -17.43 2.27
CA PHE A 80 14.85 -16.49 3.11
C PHE A 80 13.81 -15.70 2.32
N LEU A 81 12.59 -15.64 2.85
CA LEU A 81 11.49 -14.80 2.38
C LEU A 81 11.28 -13.67 3.40
N VAL A 82 11.53 -12.43 2.99
CA VAL A 82 11.43 -11.25 3.86
C VAL A 82 10.20 -10.40 3.51
N PHE A 83 9.68 -9.69 4.51
CA PHE A 83 8.47 -8.89 4.38
C PHE A 83 8.59 -7.57 5.15
N ASP A 84 8.70 -6.46 4.42
CA ASP A 84 8.54 -5.12 4.95
C ASP A 84 7.08 -4.64 4.80
N TYR A 85 6.52 -4.12 5.89
CA TYR A 85 5.19 -3.52 5.95
C TYR A 85 5.18 -2.12 6.60
N LEU A 86 6.25 -1.69 7.27
CA LEU A 86 6.17 -0.66 8.31
C LEU A 86 6.60 0.74 7.82
N SER A 87 5.70 1.45 7.14
CA SER A 87 5.80 2.92 7.06
C SER A 87 5.36 3.60 8.37
N GLU A 88 5.72 4.87 8.55
CA GLU A 88 5.21 5.77 9.60
C GLU A 88 3.66 5.83 9.60
N ILE A 89 3.07 5.72 8.41
CA ILE A 89 1.62 5.65 8.19
C ILE A 89 1.09 4.31 8.73
N THR A 90 1.77 3.20 8.43
CA THR A 90 1.46 1.86 8.96
C THR A 90 1.44 1.89 10.49
N MET A 91 2.51 2.38 11.14
CA MET A 91 2.60 2.45 12.61
C MET A 91 1.46 3.25 13.25
N SER A 92 1.09 4.37 12.61
CA SER A 92 -0.04 5.21 13.03
C SER A 92 -1.38 4.45 12.98
N LEU A 93 -1.62 3.69 11.90
CA LEU A 93 -2.83 2.89 11.71
C LEU A 93 -2.88 1.67 12.64
N LEU A 94 -1.75 0.97 12.82
CA LEU A 94 -1.63 -0.18 13.72
C LEU A 94 -1.83 0.23 15.18
N THR A 95 -1.27 1.36 15.62
CA THR A 95 -1.55 1.95 16.94
C THR A 95 -3.05 2.20 17.13
N ALA A 96 -3.69 2.86 16.15
CA ALA A 96 -5.14 3.09 16.17
C ALA A 96 -6.00 1.81 16.04
N SER A 97 -5.39 0.65 15.72
CA SER A 97 -6.04 -0.67 15.80
C SER A 97 -5.89 -1.29 17.19
N ARG A 98 -4.69 -1.23 17.80
CA ARG A 98 -4.40 -1.70 19.16
C ARG A 98 -5.20 -0.95 20.23
N THR A 99 -5.48 0.35 20.02
CA THR A 99 -6.39 1.14 20.87
C THR A 99 -7.85 0.67 20.80
N LYS A 100 -8.28 0.03 19.71
CA LYS A 100 -9.66 -0.49 19.54
C LYS A 100 -9.81 -1.92 20.07
N SER A 101 -8.74 -2.72 20.02
CA SER A 101 -8.69 -4.06 20.59
C SER A 101 -7.24 -4.41 20.94
N PRO A 102 -6.93 -4.80 22.19
CA PRO A 102 -5.56 -5.13 22.62
C PRO A 102 -4.87 -6.23 21.80
N ASN A 103 -5.63 -7.10 21.14
CA ASN A 103 -5.12 -8.22 20.33
C ASN A 103 -4.80 -7.79 18.88
N LEU A 104 -4.96 -6.52 18.53
CA LEU A 104 -4.53 -5.93 17.26
C LEU A 104 -3.23 -5.12 17.45
N GLY A 105 -2.70 -4.56 16.36
CA GLY A 105 -1.43 -3.82 16.35
C GLY A 105 -0.36 -4.40 15.44
N PHE A 106 -0.65 -5.53 14.77
CA PHE A 106 0.14 -6.15 13.71
C PHE A 106 -0.63 -6.14 12.39
N THR A 107 0.04 -6.36 11.25
CA THR A 107 -0.60 -6.42 9.92
C THR A 107 -1.31 -7.76 9.69
N PRO A 108 -2.65 -7.83 9.59
CA PRO A 108 -3.37 -9.11 9.49
C PRO A 108 -3.10 -9.86 8.18
N ASP A 109 -2.81 -9.12 7.10
CA ASP A 109 -2.65 -9.68 5.76
C ASP A 109 -1.36 -10.51 5.62
N PHE A 110 -0.33 -10.21 6.42
CA PHE A 110 0.83 -11.09 6.60
C PHE A 110 0.39 -12.48 7.05
N VAL A 111 -0.43 -12.56 8.10
CA VAL A 111 -0.90 -13.84 8.65
C VAL A 111 -1.84 -14.55 7.67
N HIS A 112 -2.81 -13.84 7.12
CA HIS A 112 -3.95 -14.47 6.42
C HIS A 112 -3.80 -14.59 4.90
N ALA A 113 -3.06 -13.69 4.24
CA ALA A 113 -2.87 -13.70 2.79
C ALA A 113 -1.44 -14.12 2.39
N ALA A 114 -0.42 -13.71 3.14
CA ALA A 114 0.96 -14.03 2.80
C ALA A 114 1.47 -15.36 3.39
N ILE A 115 1.14 -15.69 4.64
CA ILE A 115 1.67 -16.90 5.30
C ILE A 115 0.67 -18.06 5.26
N ALA A 116 -0.57 -17.89 5.73
CA ALA A 116 -1.52 -19.02 5.86
C ALA A 116 -1.76 -19.84 4.58
N PRO A 117 -1.86 -19.26 3.37
CA PRO A 117 -2.07 -20.04 2.15
C PRO A 117 -0.84 -20.86 1.72
N PHE A 118 0.37 -20.43 2.10
CA PHE A 118 1.63 -20.94 1.56
C PHE A 118 2.53 -21.64 2.60
N ILE A 119 2.16 -21.64 3.88
CA ILE A 119 2.95 -22.19 5.01
C ILE A 119 3.45 -23.63 4.78
N ASN A 120 2.65 -24.46 4.12
CA ASN A 120 3.02 -25.84 3.77
C ASN A 120 4.17 -25.89 2.75
N ASP A 121 4.19 -24.99 1.76
CA ASP A 121 5.24 -24.97 0.74
C ASP A 121 6.48 -24.20 1.20
N ILE A 122 6.32 -23.19 2.07
CA ILE A 122 7.42 -22.58 2.84
C ILE A 122 8.17 -23.69 3.61
N HIS A 123 7.46 -24.49 4.41
CA HIS A 123 8.03 -25.62 5.15
C HIS A 123 8.65 -26.68 4.22
N ARG A 124 7.92 -27.13 3.18
CA ARG A 124 8.38 -28.15 2.22
C ARG A 124 9.68 -27.76 1.50
N LYS A 125 9.88 -26.46 1.28
CA LYS A 125 11.08 -25.90 0.63
C LYS A 125 12.20 -25.53 1.61
N GLY A 126 11.94 -25.55 2.92
CA GLY A 126 12.91 -25.12 3.95
C GLY A 126 13.12 -23.61 4.02
N ILE A 127 12.22 -22.81 3.42
CA ILE A 127 12.32 -21.35 3.39
C ILE A 127 12.07 -20.80 4.80
N ARG A 128 12.96 -19.94 5.29
CA ARG A 128 12.74 -19.19 6.53
C ARG A 128 12.13 -17.83 6.26
N VAL A 129 11.35 -17.32 7.21
CA VAL A 129 10.61 -16.06 7.07
C VAL A 129 11.12 -15.02 8.08
N VAL A 130 11.28 -13.77 7.65
CA VAL A 130 11.59 -12.63 8.53
C VAL A 130 10.66 -11.46 8.20
N SER A 131 9.99 -10.88 9.19
CA SER A 131 9.06 -9.77 8.94
C SER A 131 8.93 -8.77 10.09
N ASN A 132 8.78 -7.49 9.73
CA ASN A 132 8.37 -6.41 10.62
C ASN A 132 6.83 -6.29 10.78
N ALA A 133 6.05 -7.22 10.21
CA ALA A 133 4.58 -7.32 10.32
C ALA A 133 4.02 -7.22 11.74
N GLY A 134 4.83 -7.52 12.77
CA GLY A 134 4.45 -7.40 14.18
C GLY A 134 4.09 -5.97 14.60
N GLY A 135 4.67 -4.95 13.98
CA GLY A 135 4.30 -3.55 14.19
C GLY A 135 4.36 -3.12 15.66
N VAL A 136 3.21 -2.72 16.22
CA VAL A 136 3.08 -2.36 17.64
C VAL A 136 2.50 -3.48 18.51
N ASN A 137 2.36 -4.70 17.98
CA ASN A 137 1.98 -5.89 18.75
C ASN A 137 2.58 -7.20 18.16
N PRO A 138 3.92 -7.33 18.15
CA PRO A 138 4.59 -8.49 17.55
C PRO A 138 4.26 -9.83 18.25
N MET A 139 3.92 -9.81 19.55
CA MET A 139 3.50 -11.02 20.27
C MET A 139 2.15 -11.57 19.75
N ALA A 140 1.14 -10.73 19.56
CA ALA A 140 -0.15 -11.16 19.01
C ALA A 140 -0.03 -11.63 17.54
N CYS A 141 0.91 -11.05 16.78
CA CYS A 141 1.26 -11.54 15.44
C CYS A 141 1.82 -12.97 15.48
N ALA A 142 2.74 -13.23 16.43
CA ALA A 142 3.33 -14.55 16.63
C ALA A 142 2.30 -15.58 17.12
N GLU A 143 1.41 -15.21 18.04
CA GLU A 143 0.28 -16.06 18.45
C GLU A 143 -0.60 -16.45 17.25
N ALA A 144 -0.93 -15.50 16.37
CA ALA A 144 -1.74 -15.75 15.19
C ALA A 144 -1.02 -16.65 14.15
N ILE A 145 0.31 -16.53 14.02
CA ILE A 145 1.14 -17.39 13.16
C ILE A 145 1.29 -18.80 13.75
N LEU A 146 1.50 -18.95 15.07
CA LEU A 146 1.49 -20.25 15.76
C LEU A 146 0.15 -20.96 15.58
N ASP A 147 -0.96 -20.21 15.61
CA ASP A 147 -2.30 -20.73 15.38
C ASP A 147 -2.57 -21.09 13.89
N VAL A 148 -1.74 -20.61 12.95
CA VAL A 148 -1.71 -21.06 11.53
C VAL A 148 -0.88 -22.34 11.39
N ILE A 149 0.35 -22.36 11.93
CA ILE A 149 1.26 -23.52 11.94
C ILE A 149 0.55 -24.77 12.52
N LYS A 150 -0.14 -24.58 13.65
CA LYS A 150 -0.92 -25.61 14.33
C LYS A 150 -2.11 -26.13 13.51
N LYS A 151 -2.75 -25.29 12.70
CA LYS A 151 -3.84 -25.71 11.78
C LYS A 151 -3.31 -26.44 10.55
N ALA A 152 -2.10 -26.13 10.11
CA ALA A 152 -1.40 -26.86 9.05
C ALA A 152 -0.80 -28.21 9.52
N GLY A 153 -0.73 -28.45 10.84
CA GLY A 153 -0.13 -29.67 11.41
C GLY A 153 1.39 -29.70 11.34
N LEU A 154 2.04 -28.53 11.28
CA LEU A 154 3.48 -28.37 11.12
C LEU A 154 4.19 -28.12 12.46
N ASP A 155 5.47 -28.47 12.51
CA ASP A 155 6.39 -28.18 13.62
C ASP A 155 7.40 -27.13 13.13
N LEU A 156 7.00 -25.85 13.16
CA LEU A 156 7.78 -24.68 12.76
C LEU A 156 7.96 -23.75 13.96
N ARG A 157 9.17 -23.26 14.17
CA ARG A 157 9.53 -22.45 15.35
C ARG A 157 9.41 -20.96 15.09
N VAL A 158 8.77 -20.24 16.01
CA VAL A 158 8.45 -18.82 15.86
C VAL A 158 9.18 -17.99 16.91
N ALA A 159 10.07 -17.10 16.45
CA ALA A 159 10.75 -16.15 17.31
C ALA A 159 10.18 -14.74 17.20
N VAL A 160 10.26 -13.98 18.29
CA VAL A 160 9.75 -12.62 18.38
C VAL A 160 10.80 -11.68 18.95
N VAL A 161 11.10 -10.61 18.22
CA VAL A 161 11.91 -9.48 18.69
C VAL A 161 11.00 -8.40 19.26
N THR A 162 11.27 -7.96 20.48
CA THR A 162 10.50 -6.94 21.20
C THR A 162 11.41 -6.01 21.99
N GLY A 163 10.91 -4.85 22.43
CA GLY A 163 11.70 -3.83 23.14
C GLY A 163 11.98 -2.59 22.30
N ASP A 164 11.32 -2.45 21.14
CA ASP A 164 11.26 -1.21 20.36
C ASP A 164 10.27 -0.18 20.96
N ASP A 165 9.21 -0.63 21.64
CA ASP A 165 8.18 0.25 22.25
C ASP A 165 8.71 0.95 23.52
N LEU A 166 9.07 2.23 23.38
CA LEU A 166 9.51 3.12 24.46
C LEU A 166 8.36 3.85 25.17
N MET A 167 7.08 3.62 24.83
CA MET A 167 5.96 4.24 25.54
C MET A 167 5.96 4.03 27.07
N PRO A 168 6.41 2.87 27.62
CA PRO A 168 6.59 2.70 29.07
C PRO A 168 7.61 3.65 29.70
N HIS A 169 8.61 4.11 28.93
CA HIS A 169 9.70 4.98 29.37
C HIS A 169 9.40 6.48 29.17
N ARG A 170 8.20 6.83 28.68
CA ARG A 170 7.79 8.21 28.39
C ARG A 170 7.95 9.17 29.58
N SER A 171 7.71 8.73 30.81
CA SER A 171 7.80 9.58 32.01
C SER A 171 9.24 9.96 32.38
N SER A 172 10.24 9.16 31.98
CA SER A 172 11.67 9.47 32.14
C SER A 172 12.25 10.35 31.03
N LEU A 173 11.59 10.44 29.87
CA LEU A 173 12.08 11.16 28.69
C LEU A 173 11.44 12.56 28.59
N SER A 174 11.93 13.52 29.36
CA SER A 174 11.40 14.90 29.39
C SER A 174 11.99 15.80 28.30
N ALA A 175 13.26 15.63 27.97
CA ALA A 175 13.99 16.31 26.90
C ALA A 175 14.81 15.27 26.12
N VAL A 176 14.82 15.36 24.79
CA VAL A 176 15.43 14.37 23.90
C VAL A 176 16.26 15.03 22.80
N LYS A 177 17.35 14.36 22.42
CA LYS A 177 18.28 14.75 21.35
C LYS A 177 17.60 14.58 19.99
N VAL A 178 17.50 15.65 19.21
CA VAL A 178 16.81 15.66 17.90
C VAL A 178 17.81 15.71 16.72
N ASP A 179 17.31 15.53 15.49
CA ASP A 179 18.14 15.38 14.28
C ASP A 179 19.04 16.60 13.96
N ASP A 180 18.69 17.79 14.45
CA ASP A 180 19.49 19.03 14.30
C ASP A 180 20.63 19.17 15.33
N GLY A 181 20.81 18.16 16.20
CA GLY A 181 21.78 18.17 17.30
C GLY A 181 21.30 18.93 18.55
N GLY A 182 20.12 19.57 18.48
CA GLY A 182 19.48 20.24 19.60
C GLY A 182 18.83 19.27 20.60
N SER A 183 18.23 19.86 21.63
CA SER A 183 17.41 19.16 22.61
C SER A 183 15.99 19.73 22.60
N SER A 184 14.99 18.86 22.48
CA SER A 184 13.58 19.24 22.35
C SER A 184 12.69 18.46 23.32
N ARG A 185 11.52 19.02 23.66
CA ARG A 185 10.56 18.42 24.59
C ARG A 185 9.61 17.48 23.84
N LEU A 186 9.39 16.27 24.36
CA LEU A 186 8.43 15.33 23.74
C LEU A 186 7.01 15.92 23.69
N PRO A 187 6.27 15.77 22.56
CA PRO A 187 4.88 16.21 22.44
C PRO A 187 3.94 15.61 23.50
N GLU A 188 2.99 16.40 23.99
CA GLU A 188 2.17 16.01 25.15
C GLU A 188 1.15 14.87 24.86
N ARG A 189 0.88 14.57 23.59
CA ARG A 189 -0.14 13.59 23.16
C ARG A 189 0.42 12.48 22.26
N LEU A 190 1.55 11.89 22.68
CA LEU A 190 2.09 10.66 22.07
C LEU A 190 1.06 9.53 22.05
N HIS A 191 1.05 8.79 20.93
CA HIS A 191 0.25 7.59 20.69
C HIS A 191 1.13 6.33 20.61
N SER A 192 2.33 6.48 20.03
CA SER A 192 3.37 5.45 19.90
C SER A 192 4.75 6.10 20.00
N MET A 193 5.77 5.30 20.31
CA MET A 193 7.17 5.74 20.39
C MET A 193 8.07 4.52 20.20
N ASN A 194 8.48 4.27 18.96
CA ASN A 194 9.15 3.02 18.57
C ASN A 194 10.57 3.27 18.06
N VAL A 195 11.51 2.47 18.55
CA VAL A 195 12.92 2.47 18.17
C VAL A 195 13.11 1.76 16.82
N TYR A 196 13.97 2.29 15.97
CA TYR A 196 14.48 1.56 14.80
C TYR A 196 15.56 0.56 15.23
N LEU A 197 15.15 -0.69 15.53
CA LEU A 197 16.08 -1.78 15.83
C LEU A 197 16.88 -2.24 14.59
N GLY A 198 18.06 -2.82 14.84
CA GLY A 198 18.93 -3.39 13.81
C GLY A 198 18.79 -4.90 13.60
N ALA A 199 19.72 -5.46 12.83
CA ALA A 199 19.80 -6.88 12.44
C ALA A 199 20.26 -7.88 13.53
N PRO A 200 21.08 -7.55 14.55
CA PRO A 200 21.59 -8.51 15.53
C PRO A 200 20.53 -9.34 16.29
N PRO A 201 19.37 -8.79 16.68
CA PRO A 201 18.28 -9.59 17.26
C PRO A 201 17.72 -10.61 16.26
N ILE A 202 17.55 -10.24 14.98
CA ILE A 202 17.07 -11.12 13.91
C ILE A 202 18.07 -12.25 13.63
N ARG A 203 19.36 -11.90 13.46
CA ARG A 203 20.51 -12.84 13.43
C ARG A 203 20.41 -13.86 14.57
N ARG A 204 20.12 -13.38 15.78
CA ARG A 204 20.09 -14.18 17.00
C ARG A 204 18.83 -15.06 17.14
N CYS A 205 17.68 -14.62 16.65
CA CYS A 205 16.50 -15.48 16.50
C CYS A 205 16.79 -16.68 15.58
N LEU A 206 17.44 -16.43 14.43
CA LEU A 206 17.83 -17.49 13.49
C LEU A 206 18.87 -18.46 14.11
N ASP A 207 19.80 -17.96 14.93
CA ASP A 207 20.77 -18.79 15.66
C ASP A 207 20.13 -19.74 16.69
N LEU A 208 18.98 -19.38 17.23
CA LEU A 208 18.21 -20.23 18.15
C LEU A 208 17.36 -21.28 17.41
N GLY A 209 17.45 -21.33 16.08
CA GLY A 209 16.72 -22.25 15.23
C GLY A 209 15.26 -21.85 15.04
N ALA A 210 14.99 -20.56 14.83
CA ALA A 210 13.69 -20.07 14.41
C ALA A 210 13.51 -20.21 12.89
N ASP A 211 12.35 -20.71 12.46
CA ASP A 211 11.96 -20.77 11.04
C ASP A 211 11.23 -19.50 10.61
N ILE A 212 10.50 -18.87 11.54
CA ILE A 212 9.83 -17.58 11.34
C ILE A 212 10.29 -16.59 12.42
N VAL A 213 10.74 -15.40 12.02
CA VAL A 213 11.13 -14.30 12.90
C VAL A 213 10.19 -13.11 12.69
N ILE A 214 9.57 -12.64 13.76
CA ILE A 214 8.65 -11.50 13.76
C ILE A 214 9.25 -10.39 14.62
N THR A 215 9.30 -9.16 14.12
CA THR A 215 9.76 -7.98 14.87
C THR A 215 8.69 -6.89 14.94
N GLY A 216 8.83 -6.00 15.92
CA GLY A 216 8.21 -4.67 15.90
C GLY A 216 8.96 -3.75 14.93
N ARG A 217 9.17 -2.47 15.29
CA ARG A 217 9.94 -1.55 14.43
C ARG A 217 11.42 -1.96 14.37
N CYS A 218 11.91 -2.14 13.14
CA CYS A 218 13.34 -2.18 12.80
C CYS A 218 13.61 -1.16 11.67
N VAL A 219 14.85 -1.07 11.19
CA VAL A 219 15.10 -0.59 9.81
C VAL A 219 14.84 -1.73 8.83
N ASP A 220 14.40 -1.40 7.63
CA ASP A 220 13.79 -2.39 6.74
C ASP A 220 14.87 -3.26 6.06
N SER A 221 16.03 -2.67 5.75
CA SER A 221 17.25 -3.40 5.39
C SER A 221 17.71 -4.45 6.43
N ALA A 222 17.35 -4.31 7.72
CA ALA A 222 17.71 -5.30 8.74
C ALA A 222 17.01 -6.66 8.53
N LEU A 223 15.89 -6.67 7.82
CA LEU A 223 15.16 -7.89 7.46
C LEU A 223 15.99 -8.79 6.52
N ALA A 224 16.84 -8.21 5.67
CA ALA A 224 17.80 -8.92 4.83
C ALA A 224 19.16 -9.10 5.50
N LEU A 225 19.68 -8.07 6.20
CA LEU A 225 20.98 -8.15 6.88
C LEU A 225 20.99 -9.20 8.00
N GLY A 226 19.91 -9.40 8.74
CA GLY A 226 19.79 -10.43 9.78
C GLY A 226 20.06 -11.85 9.26
N PRO A 227 19.37 -12.29 8.18
CA PRO A 227 19.68 -13.51 7.43
C PRO A 227 21.10 -13.61 6.83
N LEU A 228 21.67 -12.51 6.31
CA LEU A 228 23.03 -12.52 5.75
C LEU A 228 24.09 -12.69 6.84
N MET A 229 23.94 -11.95 7.95
CA MET A 229 24.71 -12.19 9.16
C MET A 229 24.51 -13.64 9.62
N HIS A 230 23.25 -14.13 9.66
CA HIS A 230 22.80 -15.54 9.66
C HIS A 230 23.82 -16.52 9.06
N ALA A 231 23.70 -16.72 7.75
CA ALA A 231 24.37 -17.79 7.03
C ALA A 231 25.90 -17.64 6.99
N PHE A 232 26.41 -16.40 6.89
CA PHE A 232 27.85 -16.18 6.70
C PHE A 232 28.65 -15.94 7.98
N ASN A 233 27.98 -15.87 9.13
CA ASN A 233 28.62 -15.61 10.42
C ASN A 233 29.44 -14.30 10.47
N TRP A 234 28.96 -13.27 9.77
CA TRP A 234 29.49 -11.91 9.86
C TRP A 234 29.32 -11.35 11.28
N GLN A 235 30.35 -10.65 11.76
CA GLN A 235 30.40 -10.05 13.09
C GLN A 235 29.87 -8.60 13.08
N LYS A 236 29.48 -8.09 14.25
CA LYS A 236 29.05 -6.68 14.44
C LYS A 236 30.09 -5.64 13.99
N THR A 237 31.35 -6.03 13.86
CA THR A 237 32.48 -5.17 13.47
C THR A 237 32.84 -5.24 11.99
N ASP A 238 32.20 -6.12 11.22
CA ASP A 238 32.57 -6.38 9.81
C ASP A 238 31.91 -5.34 8.90
N TYR A 239 32.12 -4.05 9.19
CA TYR A 239 31.26 -2.95 8.71
C TYR A 239 31.06 -2.90 7.20
N ASN A 240 32.06 -3.25 6.37
CA ASN A 240 31.88 -3.33 4.91
C ASN A 240 30.89 -4.42 4.48
N LEU A 241 30.90 -5.58 5.15
CA LEU A 241 29.95 -6.66 4.91
C LEU A 241 28.55 -6.28 5.42
N LEU A 242 28.47 -5.60 6.57
CA LEU A 242 27.21 -5.06 7.08
C LEU A 242 26.62 -4.01 6.13
N ALA A 243 27.43 -3.09 5.60
CA ALA A 243 26.98 -2.08 4.62
C ALA A 243 26.54 -2.71 3.29
N ALA A 244 27.24 -3.74 2.82
CA ALA A 244 26.85 -4.48 1.62
C ALA A 244 25.54 -5.27 1.82
N GLY A 245 25.36 -5.91 2.99
CA GLY A 245 24.10 -6.58 3.34
C GLY A 245 22.93 -5.62 3.57
N SER A 246 23.20 -4.44 4.14
CA SER A 246 22.23 -3.34 4.23
C SER A 246 21.84 -2.83 2.85
N LEU A 247 22.78 -2.67 1.92
CA LEU A 247 22.47 -2.29 0.53
C LEU A 247 21.67 -3.38 -0.20
N ALA A 248 21.98 -4.66 0.03
CA ALA A 248 21.18 -5.76 -0.50
C ALA A 248 19.73 -5.72 0.02
N GLY A 249 19.52 -5.32 1.28
CA GLY A 249 18.19 -5.01 1.83
C GLY A 249 17.53 -3.81 1.16
N HIS A 250 18.23 -2.68 1.09
CA HIS A 250 17.78 -1.43 0.47
C HIS A 250 17.33 -1.60 -0.99
N LEU A 251 17.94 -2.52 -1.73
CA LEU A 251 17.56 -2.85 -3.11
C LEU A 251 16.42 -3.87 -3.25
N ILE A 252 15.92 -4.47 -2.16
CA ILE A 252 14.75 -5.37 -2.21
C ILE A 252 13.54 -4.91 -1.37
N GLU A 253 13.72 -3.96 -0.45
CA GLU A 253 12.62 -3.33 0.29
C GLU A 253 11.71 -2.47 -0.61
N CYS A 254 10.60 -1.97 -0.05
CA CYS A 254 9.64 -1.12 -0.76
C CYS A 254 9.01 -1.72 -2.04
N GLY A 255 9.07 -3.06 -2.21
CA GLY A 255 8.32 -3.83 -3.20
C GLY A 255 9.04 -3.99 -4.55
N ALA A 256 8.30 -3.93 -5.65
CA ALA A 256 8.82 -4.17 -7.01
C ALA A 256 9.66 -3.02 -7.61
N GLN A 257 10.25 -2.13 -6.81
CA GLN A 257 10.86 -0.89 -7.33
C GLN A 257 12.12 -1.14 -8.14
N SER A 258 13.05 -1.93 -7.60
CA SER A 258 14.28 -2.31 -8.29
C SER A 258 14.06 -3.30 -9.45
N THR A 259 12.84 -3.82 -9.60
CA THR A 259 12.38 -4.67 -10.71
C THR A 259 11.45 -3.94 -11.69
N GLY A 260 11.46 -2.60 -11.69
CA GLY A 260 10.81 -1.76 -12.70
C GLY A 260 9.56 -1.02 -12.24
N GLY A 261 9.08 -1.27 -11.02
CA GLY A 261 7.95 -0.56 -10.43
C GLY A 261 8.28 0.91 -10.14
N ILE A 262 7.50 1.84 -10.72
CA ILE A 262 7.71 3.29 -10.56
C ILE A 262 9.07 3.77 -11.12
N PHE A 263 9.66 3.04 -12.08
CA PHE A 263 10.91 3.40 -12.77
C PHE A 263 10.72 4.59 -13.73
N THR A 264 11.76 5.39 -14.02
CA THR A 264 11.68 6.49 -15.01
C THR A 264 11.28 5.99 -16.40
N ASP A 265 11.97 4.98 -16.95
CA ASP A 265 11.62 4.42 -18.26
C ASP A 265 10.52 3.35 -18.12
N TRP A 266 9.45 3.66 -17.38
CA TRP A 266 8.31 2.79 -17.09
C TRP A 266 7.75 2.10 -18.35
N HIS A 267 7.74 2.81 -19.47
CA HIS A 267 7.26 2.35 -20.78
C HIS A 267 8.11 1.21 -21.41
N LYS A 268 9.30 0.91 -20.86
CA LYS A 268 10.17 -0.21 -21.26
C LYS A 268 9.97 -1.46 -20.39
N VAL A 269 9.18 -1.37 -19.31
CA VAL A 269 8.99 -2.45 -18.34
C VAL A 269 7.79 -3.33 -18.76
N PRO A 270 7.99 -4.64 -19.01
CA PRO A 270 6.92 -5.54 -19.47
C PRO A 270 5.98 -5.99 -18.34
N ASP A 271 4.78 -6.46 -18.73
CA ASP A 271 3.81 -7.26 -17.94
C ASP A 271 3.61 -6.80 -16.48
N TRP A 272 3.22 -5.55 -16.28
CA TRP A 272 3.08 -4.90 -14.96
C TRP A 272 2.10 -5.62 -14.03
N ASP A 273 1.06 -6.22 -14.57
CA ASP A 273 0.06 -7.02 -13.85
C ASP A 273 0.67 -8.25 -13.16
N ASN A 274 1.81 -8.73 -13.66
CA ASN A 274 2.59 -9.84 -13.11
C ASN A 274 4.05 -9.41 -12.84
N VAL A 275 4.29 -8.15 -12.45
CA VAL A 275 5.63 -7.66 -12.13
C VAL A 275 6.31 -8.57 -11.08
N GLY A 276 7.54 -9.01 -11.37
CA GLY A 276 8.29 -9.89 -10.47
C GLY A 276 8.91 -9.14 -9.31
N PHE A 277 8.66 -9.58 -8.07
CA PHE A 277 9.29 -8.99 -6.88
C PHE A 277 10.79 -9.34 -6.79
N PRO A 278 11.63 -8.50 -6.16
CA PRO A 278 13.08 -8.63 -6.20
C PRO A 278 13.64 -9.83 -5.42
N VAL A 279 14.74 -10.39 -5.94
CA VAL A 279 15.54 -11.44 -5.31
C VAL A 279 17.02 -11.09 -5.42
N VAL A 280 17.72 -11.04 -4.28
CA VAL A 280 19.19 -10.94 -4.22
C VAL A 280 19.82 -12.30 -3.92
N GLU A 281 20.86 -12.64 -4.68
CA GLU A 281 21.78 -13.75 -4.40
C GLU A 281 23.09 -13.17 -3.88
N CYS A 282 23.32 -13.28 -2.57
CA CYS A 282 24.46 -12.67 -1.88
C CYS A 282 25.58 -13.70 -1.66
N SER A 283 26.83 -13.30 -1.87
CA SER A 283 28.02 -14.08 -1.53
C SER A 283 28.56 -13.71 -0.15
N SER A 284 29.35 -14.60 0.45
CA SER A 284 29.93 -14.39 1.79
C SER A 284 30.93 -13.23 1.89
N ASP A 285 31.37 -12.70 0.74
CA ASP A 285 32.24 -11.51 0.62
C ASP A 285 31.47 -10.19 0.51
N GLY A 286 30.12 -10.23 0.59
CA GLY A 286 29.25 -9.07 0.48
C GLY A 286 28.91 -8.66 -0.96
N SER A 287 29.54 -9.25 -1.98
CA SER A 287 29.09 -9.03 -3.37
C SER A 287 27.81 -9.79 -3.65
N PHE A 288 26.87 -9.19 -4.40
CA PHE A 288 25.57 -9.80 -4.66
C PHE A 288 25.04 -9.53 -6.07
N VAL A 289 24.07 -10.35 -6.49
CA VAL A 289 23.33 -10.21 -7.74
C VAL A 289 21.86 -9.95 -7.43
N LEU A 290 21.33 -8.81 -7.87
CA LEU A 290 19.91 -8.52 -7.88
C LEU A 290 19.27 -9.10 -9.16
N SER A 291 18.11 -9.72 -9.00
CA SER A 291 17.34 -10.41 -10.04
C SER A 291 15.85 -10.43 -9.67
N LYS A 292 15.02 -11.12 -10.47
CA LYS A 292 13.60 -11.41 -10.17
C LYS A 292 13.24 -12.85 -10.56
N PRO A 293 12.13 -13.42 -10.07
CA PRO A 293 11.69 -14.76 -10.46
C PRO A 293 11.45 -14.89 -11.98
N PRO A 294 11.82 -16.02 -12.62
CA PRO A 294 11.56 -16.24 -14.04
C PRO A 294 10.06 -16.34 -14.33
N LYS A 295 9.64 -16.02 -15.57
CA LYS A 295 8.23 -15.98 -15.99
C LYS A 295 7.36 -14.96 -15.22
N THR A 296 7.96 -13.83 -14.87
CA THR A 296 7.29 -12.63 -14.33
C THR A 296 7.56 -11.44 -15.26
N GLY A 297 6.69 -10.43 -15.21
CA GLY A 297 6.97 -9.11 -15.76
C GLY A 297 8.02 -8.34 -14.96
N GLY A 298 8.15 -7.06 -15.22
CA GLY A 298 9.23 -6.24 -14.66
C GLY A 298 10.54 -6.33 -15.43
N LEU A 299 11.52 -5.53 -15.01
CA LEU A 299 12.84 -5.40 -15.61
C LEU A 299 13.86 -5.13 -14.49
N VAL A 300 14.99 -5.84 -14.47
CA VAL A 300 16.15 -5.48 -13.64
C VAL A 300 17.27 -4.95 -14.54
N SER A 301 17.63 -3.68 -14.37
CA SER A 301 18.66 -2.98 -15.14
C SER A 301 19.53 -2.12 -14.24
N PHE A 302 20.59 -1.53 -14.79
CA PHE A 302 21.35 -0.48 -14.11
C PHE A 302 20.41 0.63 -13.62
N GLY A 303 19.47 1.07 -14.48
CA GLY A 303 18.53 2.15 -14.16
C GLY A 303 17.62 1.83 -12.97
N THR A 304 16.98 0.65 -12.94
CA THR A 304 16.04 0.31 -11.86
C THR A 304 16.74 0.12 -10.52
N ALA A 305 17.95 -0.46 -10.53
CA ALA A 305 18.75 -0.63 -9.32
C ALA A 305 19.38 0.69 -8.83
N ALA A 306 19.86 1.55 -9.74
CA ALA A 306 20.44 2.85 -9.38
C ALA A 306 19.37 3.87 -8.93
N GLU A 307 18.15 3.79 -9.45
CA GLU A 307 17.01 4.52 -8.90
C GLU A 307 16.68 4.08 -7.47
N GLN A 308 16.54 2.78 -7.22
CA GLN A 308 16.25 2.28 -5.86
C GLN A 308 17.39 2.60 -4.88
N LEU A 309 18.67 2.52 -5.31
CA LEU A 309 19.83 2.95 -4.53
C LEU A 309 19.71 4.39 -4.02
N LEU A 310 19.05 5.29 -4.76
CA LEU A 310 18.84 6.68 -4.33
C LEU A 310 17.49 6.92 -3.64
N TYR A 311 16.60 5.91 -3.53
CA TYR A 311 15.31 6.09 -2.87
C TYR A 311 15.48 6.38 -1.37
N GLU A 312 14.88 7.47 -0.89
CA GLU A 312 14.80 7.84 0.53
C GLU A 312 16.14 8.01 1.29
N ILE A 313 17.26 8.13 0.56
CA ILE A 313 18.58 8.46 1.12
C ILE A 313 18.76 9.97 1.20
N ALA A 314 19.30 10.45 2.35
CA ALA A 314 19.68 11.84 2.54
C ALA A 314 21.16 12.07 2.13
N ASP A 315 22.11 11.77 3.02
CA ASP A 315 23.53 11.72 2.68
C ASP A 315 23.92 10.29 2.26
N PRO A 316 24.25 10.02 0.98
CA PRO A 316 24.65 8.70 0.50
C PRO A 316 26.06 8.28 0.94
N ARG A 317 26.87 9.19 1.47
CA ARG A 317 28.21 8.90 2.02
C ARG A 317 28.17 8.62 3.53
N ARG A 318 27.04 8.92 4.17
CA ARG A 318 26.81 8.79 5.62
C ARG A 318 25.38 8.34 5.90
N TYR A 319 24.93 7.28 5.23
CA TYR A 319 23.60 6.71 5.44
C TYR A 319 23.58 5.95 6.78
N LEU A 320 22.92 6.53 7.78
CA LEU A 320 22.95 6.10 9.17
C LEU A 320 21.96 4.96 9.42
N LEU A 321 22.46 3.73 9.62
CA LEU A 321 21.68 2.59 10.11
C LEU A 321 22.11 2.18 11.53
N PRO A 322 21.26 1.46 12.28
CA PRO A 322 21.58 1.00 13.63
C PRO A 322 22.86 0.16 13.74
N ASP A 323 23.18 -0.61 12.69
CA ASP A 323 24.26 -1.61 12.72
C ASP A 323 25.56 -1.11 12.06
N VAL A 324 25.47 -0.12 11.18
CA VAL A 324 26.56 0.38 10.34
C VAL A 324 26.25 1.79 9.80
N THR A 325 27.24 2.66 9.74
CA THR A 325 27.15 3.89 8.94
C THR A 325 27.64 3.58 7.52
N CYS A 326 26.78 3.68 6.51
CA CYS A 326 27.10 3.26 5.15
C CYS A 326 27.61 4.43 4.28
N ASP A 327 28.63 4.16 3.47
CA ASP A 327 29.01 4.95 2.29
C ASP A 327 28.66 4.15 1.03
N PHE A 328 27.72 4.68 0.26
CA PHE A 328 27.28 4.15 -1.02
C PHE A 328 27.77 4.98 -2.22
N SER A 329 28.57 6.03 -2.02
CA SER A 329 29.01 6.92 -3.11
C SER A 329 29.91 6.25 -4.15
N GLN A 330 30.56 5.14 -3.76
CA GLN A 330 31.42 4.30 -4.59
C GLN A 330 30.78 2.93 -4.92
N VAL A 331 29.46 2.78 -4.73
CA VAL A 331 28.72 1.60 -5.19
C VAL A 331 28.76 1.55 -6.71
N THR A 332 29.00 0.36 -7.25
CA THR A 332 29.04 0.05 -8.68
C THR A 332 27.95 -0.97 -8.99
N ILE A 333 27.22 -0.74 -10.08
CA ILE A 333 26.14 -1.61 -10.56
C ILE A 333 26.46 -2.01 -12.00
N GLN A 334 26.52 -3.32 -12.27
CA GLN A 334 26.88 -3.87 -13.58
C GLN A 334 25.80 -4.85 -14.06
N GLU A 335 25.26 -4.63 -15.26
CA GLU A 335 24.28 -5.55 -15.86
C GLU A 335 24.92 -6.90 -16.24
N ILE A 336 24.15 -7.98 -16.05
CA ILE A 336 24.55 -9.35 -16.39
C ILE A 336 23.83 -9.75 -17.70
N PRO A 337 24.53 -9.84 -18.84
CA PRO A 337 23.89 -10.09 -20.13
C PRO A 337 23.33 -11.52 -20.21
N GLY A 338 22.22 -11.67 -20.94
CA GLY A 338 21.60 -12.98 -21.23
C GLY A 338 20.70 -13.55 -20.13
N VAL A 339 20.42 -12.80 -19.05
CA VAL A 339 19.43 -13.18 -18.03
C VAL A 339 18.03 -12.71 -18.44
N ASP A 340 17.06 -13.64 -18.47
CA ASP A 340 15.66 -13.34 -18.76
C ASP A 340 15.07 -12.36 -17.72
N GLY A 341 14.46 -11.27 -18.20
CA GLY A 341 13.99 -10.16 -17.36
C GLY A 341 15.09 -9.31 -16.70
N GLY A 342 16.38 -9.59 -16.99
CA GLY A 342 17.54 -8.85 -16.51
C GLY A 342 18.04 -9.25 -15.11
N ALA A 343 19.29 -8.87 -14.83
CA ALA A 343 19.93 -8.95 -13.51
C ALA A 343 21.12 -7.98 -13.44
N VAL A 344 21.47 -7.52 -12.25
CA VAL A 344 22.67 -6.69 -12.01
C VAL A 344 23.53 -7.26 -10.88
N ARG A 345 24.85 -7.19 -11.04
CA ARG A 345 25.80 -7.37 -9.94
C ARG A 345 26.03 -6.03 -9.25
N VAL A 346 26.06 -6.03 -7.92
CA VAL A 346 26.27 -4.84 -7.09
C VAL A 346 27.47 -5.05 -6.16
N THR A 347 28.35 -4.05 -6.12
CA THR A 347 29.60 -4.04 -5.32
C THR A 347 29.95 -2.62 -4.86
N GLY A 348 30.95 -2.48 -3.98
CA GLY A 348 31.56 -1.17 -3.66
C GLY A 348 31.00 -0.42 -2.44
N ALA A 349 29.93 -0.93 -1.81
CA ALA A 349 29.44 -0.42 -0.54
C ALA A 349 30.52 -0.52 0.56
N LYS A 350 30.65 0.52 1.39
CA LYS A 350 31.59 0.59 2.51
C LYS A 350 30.84 0.92 3.80
N GLY A 351 31.40 0.49 4.93
CA GLY A 351 30.81 0.70 6.23
C GLY A 351 31.81 1.25 7.25
N MET A 352 31.29 2.12 8.12
CA MET A 352 31.94 2.62 9.33
C MET A 352 31.10 2.22 10.55
N ALA A 353 31.64 2.42 11.76
CA ALA A 353 30.90 2.17 12.99
C ALA A 353 29.55 2.93 13.03
N PRO A 354 28.48 2.32 13.57
CA PRO A 354 27.20 3.00 13.78
C PRO A 354 27.29 4.03 14.92
N SER A 355 26.22 4.80 15.10
CA SER A 355 26.02 5.61 16.31
C SER A 355 25.88 4.76 17.58
N CYS A 356 26.19 5.38 18.72
CA CYS A 356 25.84 4.89 20.06
C CYS A 356 24.34 5.11 20.40
N ASP A 357 23.62 5.89 19.58
CA ASP A 357 22.17 6.07 19.64
C ASP A 357 21.45 5.18 18.61
N TYR A 358 20.21 4.79 18.92
CA TYR A 358 19.20 4.43 17.93
C TYR A 358 18.37 5.67 17.55
N LYS A 359 17.82 5.69 16.33
CA LYS A 359 16.73 6.62 15.96
C LYS A 359 15.40 6.10 16.53
N VAL A 360 14.53 7.01 16.95
CA VAL A 360 13.19 6.72 17.46
C VAL A 360 12.16 7.52 16.67
N CYS A 361 11.04 6.89 16.32
CA CYS A 361 9.85 7.56 15.80
C CYS A 361 8.77 7.60 16.88
N ALA A 362 8.52 8.78 17.45
CA ALA A 362 7.31 9.04 18.22
C ALA A 362 6.19 9.54 17.29
N THR A 363 4.94 9.20 17.58
CA THR A 363 3.78 9.69 16.81
C THR A 363 2.82 10.42 17.75
N TYR A 364 2.36 11.61 17.37
CA TYR A 364 1.47 12.44 18.20
C TYR A 364 0.28 13.00 17.43
N MET A 365 -0.83 13.22 18.14
CA MET A 365 -2.04 13.84 17.58
C MET A 365 -1.88 15.36 17.48
N ASP A 366 -2.01 15.89 16.27
CA ASP A 366 -1.97 17.33 15.98
C ASP A 366 -3.21 17.75 15.17
N GLY A 367 -4.37 17.84 15.83
CA GLY A 367 -5.62 18.26 15.20
C GLY A 367 -6.18 17.27 14.17
N PHE A 368 -6.93 17.80 13.19
CA PHE A 368 -7.68 17.02 12.20
C PHE A 368 -7.52 17.61 10.79
N ARG A 369 -7.65 16.74 9.77
CA ARG A 369 -7.76 17.13 8.35
C ARG A 369 -9.01 16.54 7.69
N ALA A 370 -9.48 17.19 6.63
CA ALA A 370 -10.52 16.69 5.74
C ALA A 370 -10.23 17.15 4.31
N THR A 371 -10.41 16.25 3.33
CA THR A 371 -10.15 16.55 1.91
C THR A 371 -11.39 16.29 1.08
N ALA A 372 -11.76 17.26 0.24
CA ALA A 372 -12.81 17.16 -0.75
C ALA A 372 -12.19 17.03 -2.15
N VAL A 373 -12.57 15.98 -2.87
CA VAL A 373 -12.09 15.70 -4.24
C VAL A 373 -13.29 15.71 -5.18
N CYS A 374 -13.36 16.72 -6.05
CA CYS A 374 -14.56 17.02 -6.83
C CYS A 374 -14.21 17.28 -8.31
N PRO A 375 -14.56 16.37 -9.25
CA PRO A 375 -14.29 16.57 -10.67
C PRO A 375 -15.20 17.64 -11.28
N VAL A 376 -14.65 18.41 -12.23
CA VAL A 376 -15.29 19.50 -12.96
C VAL A 376 -15.03 19.30 -14.45
N GLY A 377 -16.09 19.08 -15.22
CA GLY A 377 -16.04 18.87 -16.67
C GLY A 377 -16.49 20.08 -17.50
N GLY A 378 -16.18 20.04 -18.79
CA GLY A 378 -16.60 21.01 -19.80
C GLY A 378 -15.78 22.30 -19.85
N PRO A 379 -16.16 23.27 -20.71
CA PRO A 379 -15.42 24.51 -20.90
C PRO A 379 -15.14 25.25 -19.59
N ARG A 380 -13.92 25.80 -19.48
CA ARG A 380 -13.43 26.56 -18.31
C ARG A 380 -13.45 25.75 -17.01
N ALA A 381 -13.16 24.45 -17.07
CA ALA A 381 -13.14 23.57 -15.90
C ALA A 381 -12.25 24.12 -14.77
N VAL A 382 -11.05 24.62 -15.10
CA VAL A 382 -10.09 25.20 -14.14
C VAL A 382 -10.66 26.43 -13.41
N GLU A 383 -11.22 27.40 -14.14
CA GLU A 383 -11.84 28.60 -13.55
C GLU A 383 -13.00 28.23 -12.61
N LYS A 384 -13.86 27.33 -13.06
CA LYS A 384 -15.01 26.82 -12.30
C LYS A 384 -14.55 26.07 -11.04
N ALA A 385 -13.46 25.30 -11.13
CA ALA A 385 -12.85 24.59 -10.01
C ALA A 385 -12.33 25.55 -8.94
N ARG A 386 -11.45 26.52 -9.31
CA ARG A 386 -10.94 27.54 -8.38
C ARG A 386 -12.08 28.32 -7.74
N ARG A 387 -13.02 28.82 -8.55
CA ARG A 387 -14.17 29.61 -8.06
C ARG A 387 -15.06 28.85 -7.08
N THR A 388 -15.24 27.55 -7.29
CA THR A 388 -16.02 26.68 -6.39
C THR A 388 -15.28 26.49 -5.06
N ALA A 389 -13.99 26.16 -5.09
CA ALA A 389 -13.16 26.01 -3.90
C ALA A 389 -13.09 27.29 -3.05
N GLU A 390 -12.83 28.45 -3.67
CA GLU A 390 -12.88 29.78 -3.03
C GLU A 390 -14.24 30.03 -2.35
N SER A 391 -15.33 29.72 -3.05
CA SER A 391 -16.70 29.98 -2.58
C SER A 391 -17.08 29.12 -1.39
N ILE A 392 -16.62 27.86 -1.35
CA ILE A 392 -16.74 26.95 -0.20
C ILE A 392 -16.00 27.54 1.00
N ILE A 393 -14.72 27.88 0.87
CA ILE A 393 -13.91 28.43 1.98
C ILE A 393 -14.46 29.78 2.47
N LYS A 394 -14.91 30.66 1.57
CA LYS A 394 -15.58 31.93 1.91
C LYS A 394 -16.97 31.75 2.54
N ARG A 395 -17.63 30.61 2.34
CA ARG A 395 -18.87 30.24 3.06
C ARG A 395 -18.54 29.69 4.45
N MET A 396 -17.60 28.76 4.55
CA MET A 396 -17.15 28.19 5.83
C MET A 396 -16.65 29.27 6.80
N ARG A 397 -15.86 30.23 6.32
CA ARG A 397 -15.40 31.40 7.09
C ARG A 397 -16.50 32.34 7.60
N ARG A 398 -17.72 32.25 7.07
CA ARG A 398 -18.91 32.94 7.63
C ARG A 398 -19.56 32.07 8.69
N ILE A 399 -19.85 30.81 8.35
CA ILE A 399 -20.42 29.81 9.27
C ILE A 399 -19.61 29.72 10.56
N PHE A 400 -18.28 29.64 10.51
CA PHE A 400 -17.43 29.58 11.71
C PHE A 400 -17.59 30.80 12.61
N ARG A 401 -17.73 32.02 12.07
CA ARG A 401 -18.03 33.22 12.87
C ARG A 401 -19.44 33.23 13.45
N GLU A 402 -20.39 32.62 12.74
CA GLU A 402 -21.79 32.48 13.18
C GLU A 402 -21.97 31.41 14.27
N VAL A 403 -21.04 30.45 14.39
CA VAL A 403 -21.06 29.37 15.41
C VAL A 403 -19.87 29.39 16.38
N GLU A 404 -19.20 30.53 16.50
CA GLU A 404 -18.07 30.81 17.43
C GLU A 404 -16.92 29.77 17.35
N LEU A 405 -16.53 29.42 16.12
CA LEU A 405 -15.35 28.61 15.82
C LEU A 405 -14.23 29.45 15.22
N GLU A 406 -13.00 28.98 15.43
CA GLU A 406 -11.78 29.52 14.81
C GLU A 406 -11.78 29.27 13.28
N ASP A 407 -10.91 29.99 12.56
CA ASP A 407 -10.69 29.74 11.13
C ASP A 407 -9.78 28.52 10.91
N PHE A 408 -9.81 27.95 9.71
CA PHE A 408 -8.91 26.88 9.31
C PHE A 408 -7.43 27.26 9.57
N SER A 409 -6.71 26.45 10.33
CA SER A 409 -5.30 26.71 10.63
C SER A 409 -4.40 26.44 9.42
N CYS A 410 -4.88 25.66 8.44
CA CYS A 410 -4.32 25.60 7.09
C CYS A 410 -5.39 25.19 6.06
N VAL A 411 -5.24 25.66 4.82
CA VAL A 411 -6.08 25.32 3.66
C VAL A 411 -5.17 25.13 2.45
N ASN A 412 -5.31 24.00 1.76
CA ASN A 412 -4.74 23.78 0.43
C ASN A 412 -5.87 23.62 -0.60
N ALA A 413 -5.81 24.38 -1.68
CA ALA A 413 -6.78 24.35 -2.76
C ALA A 413 -6.05 24.22 -4.10
N GLN A 414 -5.85 22.99 -4.56
CA GLN A 414 -5.22 22.67 -5.84
C GLN A 414 -6.27 22.27 -6.88
N VAL A 415 -5.99 22.54 -8.14
CA VAL A 415 -6.78 22.11 -9.30
C VAL A 415 -5.93 21.19 -10.15
N LEU A 416 -6.18 19.88 -10.03
CA LEU A 416 -5.55 18.87 -10.88
C LEU A 416 -6.10 19.04 -12.30
N GLY A 417 -5.24 18.88 -13.32
CA GLY A 417 -5.54 19.31 -14.70
C GLY A 417 -5.34 20.81 -14.98
N ALA A 418 -4.91 21.60 -13.97
CA ALA A 418 -4.38 22.96 -14.15
C ALA A 418 -2.87 23.05 -13.86
N GLU A 419 -2.20 21.89 -13.70
CA GLU A 419 -0.77 21.79 -13.39
C GLU A 419 -0.31 22.56 -12.13
N ASP A 420 -1.20 22.77 -11.15
CA ASP A 420 -0.90 23.42 -9.86
C ASP A 420 0.27 22.79 -9.07
N MET A 421 0.67 21.55 -9.39
CA MET A 421 1.86 20.91 -8.83
C MET A 421 3.17 21.47 -9.41
N TYR A 422 3.18 21.94 -10.66
CA TYR A 422 4.35 22.52 -11.35
C TYR A 422 4.59 24.00 -11.00
N GLY A 423 3.62 24.67 -10.38
CA GLY A 423 3.75 26.05 -9.91
C GLY A 423 4.02 27.02 -11.06
N ALA A 424 5.19 27.67 -11.04
CA ALA A 424 5.61 28.58 -12.11
C ALA A 424 5.88 27.87 -13.45
N ASN A 425 6.19 26.56 -13.41
CA ASN A 425 6.58 25.76 -14.58
C ASN A 425 5.36 25.19 -15.35
N ALA A 426 4.12 25.52 -14.94
CA ALA A 426 2.90 24.99 -15.54
C ALA A 426 2.71 25.45 -17.00
N ARG A 427 2.51 24.48 -17.89
CA ARG A 427 2.36 24.60 -19.34
C ARG A 427 0.87 24.67 -19.74
N THR A 428 0.01 23.84 -19.15
CA THR A 428 -1.44 23.78 -19.46
C THR A 428 -2.24 24.88 -18.77
N LYS A 429 -2.98 25.67 -19.57
CA LYS A 429 -3.83 26.78 -19.08
C LYS A 429 -5.33 26.62 -19.38
N GLY A 430 -5.76 25.50 -19.99
CA GLY A 430 -7.08 25.41 -20.63
C GLY A 430 -7.77 24.04 -20.59
N SER A 431 -7.49 23.19 -19.60
CA SER A 431 -8.14 21.87 -19.53
C SER A 431 -9.67 21.97 -19.45
N ARG A 432 -10.33 21.03 -20.14
CA ARG A 432 -11.78 20.81 -20.13
C ARG A 432 -12.22 19.83 -19.04
N GLU A 433 -11.26 19.21 -18.35
CA GLU A 433 -11.47 18.27 -17.26
C GLU A 433 -10.47 18.59 -16.15
N ALA A 434 -10.97 18.93 -14.97
CA ALA A 434 -10.16 19.33 -13.83
C ALA A 434 -10.72 18.71 -12.55
N VAL A 435 -9.90 18.56 -11.52
CA VAL A 435 -10.36 18.05 -10.21
C VAL A 435 -9.99 19.04 -9.12
N ILE A 436 -10.99 19.52 -8.39
CA ILE A 436 -10.78 20.27 -7.15
C ILE A 436 -10.19 19.31 -6.12
N TRP A 437 -8.98 19.58 -5.66
CA TRP A 437 -8.39 19.01 -4.45
C TRP A 437 -8.41 20.09 -3.36
N LEU A 438 -9.46 20.07 -2.52
CA LEU A 438 -9.65 21.04 -1.44
C LEU A 438 -9.45 20.35 -0.09
N ALA A 439 -8.25 20.49 0.47
CA ALA A 439 -7.86 19.93 1.75
C ALA A 439 -7.80 21.03 2.82
N VAL A 440 -8.37 20.76 3.98
CA VAL A 440 -8.44 21.71 5.10
C VAL A 440 -7.98 21.08 6.40
N TYR A 441 -7.41 21.90 7.27
CA TYR A 441 -6.90 21.53 8.58
C TYR A 441 -7.49 22.41 9.68
N HIS A 442 -7.83 21.82 10.83
CA HIS A 442 -8.32 22.54 12.00
C HIS A 442 -8.11 21.72 13.28
N GLN A 443 -7.79 22.39 14.39
CA GLN A 443 -7.54 21.74 15.69
C GLN A 443 -8.79 21.05 16.27
N GLN A 444 -9.99 21.61 16.04
CA GLN A 444 -11.27 21.02 16.49
C GLN A 444 -11.97 20.24 15.37
N LYS A 445 -12.28 18.95 15.62
CA LYS A 445 -13.00 18.06 14.70
C LYS A 445 -14.33 18.63 14.19
N LYS A 446 -15.10 19.29 15.07
CA LYS A 446 -16.44 19.86 14.80
C LYS A 446 -16.44 20.80 13.58
N ALA A 447 -15.41 21.63 13.41
CA ALA A 447 -15.30 22.55 12.29
C ALA A 447 -15.21 21.81 10.93
N LEU A 448 -14.49 20.69 10.91
CA LEU A 448 -14.33 19.88 9.69
C LEU A 448 -15.57 19.00 9.41
N GLU A 449 -16.34 18.66 10.45
CA GLU A 449 -17.66 18.03 10.29
C GLU A 449 -18.71 18.98 9.69
N LEU A 450 -18.55 20.30 9.88
CA LEU A 450 -19.33 21.32 9.16
C LEU A 450 -18.84 21.45 7.69
N PHE A 451 -17.52 21.57 7.47
CA PHE A 451 -16.93 21.58 6.12
C PHE A 451 -17.40 20.39 5.27
N SER A 452 -17.34 19.18 5.84
CA SER A 452 -17.78 17.93 5.19
C SER A 452 -19.24 17.96 4.71
N ARG A 453 -20.12 18.71 5.39
CA ARG A 453 -21.53 18.90 4.99
C ARG A 453 -21.67 19.90 3.85
N GLU A 454 -20.93 21.01 3.91
CA GLU A 454 -21.01 22.12 2.93
C GLU A 454 -20.41 21.83 1.55
N ILE A 455 -19.66 20.74 1.39
CA ILE A 455 -19.21 20.30 0.06
C ILE A 455 -20.39 19.85 -0.83
N ALA A 456 -21.35 19.10 -0.29
CA ALA A 456 -22.43 18.52 -1.10
C ALA A 456 -23.37 19.57 -1.76
N PRO A 457 -23.77 20.68 -1.08
CA PRO A 457 -24.48 21.79 -1.70
C PRO A 457 -23.78 22.48 -2.88
N ALA A 458 -22.48 22.25 -3.13
CA ALA A 458 -21.80 22.78 -4.29
C ALA A 458 -22.35 22.20 -5.62
N GLY A 459 -22.83 20.95 -5.62
CA GLY A 459 -23.35 20.28 -6.81
C GLY A 459 -24.64 20.89 -7.39
N THR A 460 -25.40 21.64 -6.58
CA THR A 460 -26.63 22.34 -7.01
C THR A 460 -26.56 23.85 -6.90
N GLY A 461 -25.65 24.39 -6.06
CA GLY A 461 -25.56 25.82 -5.76
C GLY A 461 -24.26 26.51 -6.17
N MET A 462 -23.40 25.88 -6.99
CA MET A 462 -22.15 26.46 -7.49
C MET A 462 -21.94 26.19 -9.00
N ALA A 463 -20.70 26.01 -9.47
CA ALA A 463 -20.38 26.08 -10.89
C ALA A 463 -20.85 24.85 -11.71
N PRO A 464 -21.36 25.03 -12.94
CA PRO A 464 -21.92 23.95 -13.75
C PRO A 464 -20.84 22.98 -14.26
N GLY A 465 -21.15 21.69 -14.22
CA GLY A 465 -20.24 20.60 -14.60
C GLY A 465 -19.44 20.00 -13.45
N LEU A 466 -19.76 20.32 -12.19
CA LEU A 466 -19.26 19.57 -11.03
C LEU A 466 -19.95 18.19 -11.01
N THR A 467 -19.24 17.11 -11.40
CA THR A 467 -19.87 15.81 -11.72
C THR A 467 -20.00 14.84 -10.54
N GLY A 468 -19.42 15.14 -9.38
CA GLY A 468 -19.60 14.33 -8.17
C GLY A 468 -18.61 14.65 -7.05
N LEU A 469 -18.71 13.90 -5.96
CA LEU A 469 -17.74 13.90 -4.85
C LEU A 469 -17.08 12.52 -4.76
N VAL A 470 -15.77 12.45 -5.02
CA VAL A 470 -15.03 11.19 -4.95
C VAL A 470 -14.94 10.73 -3.50
N GLY A 471 -15.40 9.51 -3.22
CA GLY A 471 -15.53 8.98 -1.85
C GLY A 471 -16.73 9.52 -1.06
N GLY A 472 -17.58 10.36 -1.65
CA GLY A 472 -18.73 10.99 -0.99
C GLY A 472 -18.37 12.23 -0.18
N ARG A 473 -19.04 12.46 0.96
CA ARG A 473 -18.68 13.58 1.85
C ARG A 473 -17.29 13.37 2.47
N PRO A 474 -16.43 14.40 2.58
CA PRO A 474 -15.11 14.29 3.19
C PRO A 474 -15.14 13.62 4.55
N ARG A 475 -14.34 12.57 4.74
CA ARG A 475 -14.14 11.96 6.05
C ARG A 475 -13.18 12.85 6.85
N VAL A 476 -13.58 13.24 8.06
CA VAL A 476 -12.70 13.96 8.99
C VAL A 476 -11.79 12.94 9.66
N SER A 477 -10.49 13.10 9.44
CA SER A 477 -9.45 12.19 9.93
C SER A 477 -8.54 12.91 10.92
N PRO A 478 -8.01 12.21 11.94
CA PRO A 478 -6.93 12.74 12.77
C PRO A 478 -5.67 12.99 11.93
N VAL A 479 -4.86 13.94 12.36
CA VAL A 479 -3.48 14.11 11.86
C VAL A 479 -2.52 13.57 12.92
N LEU A 480 -1.73 12.58 12.54
CA LEU A 480 -0.78 11.87 13.39
C LEU A 480 0.64 12.16 12.92
N LYS A 481 1.26 13.21 13.46
CA LYS A 481 2.61 13.62 13.03
C LYS A 481 3.69 12.73 13.64
N PRO A 482 4.72 12.33 12.87
CA PRO A 482 5.94 11.79 13.44
C PRO A 482 6.74 12.88 14.16
N PHE A 483 7.54 12.48 15.12
CA PHE A 483 8.53 13.28 15.84
C PHE A 483 9.76 12.38 16.05
N PHE A 484 10.88 12.74 15.42
CA PHE A 484 12.09 11.92 15.39
C PHE A 484 13.11 12.40 16.42
N PHE A 485 13.72 11.47 17.15
CA PHE A 485 14.77 11.76 18.13
C PHE A 485 15.72 10.57 18.29
N PHE A 486 16.81 10.77 19.04
CA PHE A 486 17.84 9.77 19.34
C PHE A 486 17.76 9.29 20.79
N HIS A 487 17.94 7.98 21.00
CA HIS A 487 17.97 7.35 22.33
C HIS A 487 19.20 6.43 22.47
N PRO A 488 19.97 6.49 23.57
CA PRO A 488 21.17 5.67 23.74
C PRO A 488 20.87 4.17 23.70
N LYS A 489 21.64 3.44 22.89
CA LYS A 489 21.50 1.98 22.72
C LYS A 489 21.68 1.19 24.01
N CYS A 490 22.56 1.68 24.89
CA CYS A 490 22.93 1.03 26.14
C CYS A 490 21.85 1.14 27.24
N GLU A 491 20.87 2.04 27.08
CA GLU A 491 19.70 2.15 27.96
C GLU A 491 18.58 1.17 27.55
N LEU A 492 18.60 0.68 26.30
CA LEU A 492 17.57 -0.19 25.74
C LEU A 492 17.82 -1.68 26.07
N LYS A 493 16.72 -2.43 26.23
CA LYS A 493 16.71 -3.88 26.32
C LYS A 493 15.82 -4.47 25.23
N VAL A 494 16.44 -5.21 24.32
CA VAL A 494 15.76 -5.94 23.25
C VAL A 494 15.57 -7.38 23.73
N HIS A 495 14.33 -7.81 23.82
CA HIS A 495 13.95 -9.12 24.35
C HIS A 495 13.63 -10.08 23.18
N ILE A 496 14.28 -11.25 23.19
CA ILE A 496 14.07 -12.32 22.20
C ILE A 496 13.23 -13.41 22.83
N HIS A 497 12.05 -13.63 22.27
CA HIS A 497 11.16 -14.74 22.60
C HIS A 497 11.24 -15.81 21.52
N LEU A 498 10.97 -17.06 21.90
CA LEU A 498 10.94 -18.22 21.01
C LEU A 498 9.82 -19.15 21.48
N ASP A 499 8.91 -19.50 20.59
CA ASP A 499 7.71 -20.32 20.85
C ASP A 499 6.91 -19.79 22.08
N GLY A 500 6.85 -18.46 22.22
CA GLY A 500 6.19 -17.74 23.32
C GLY A 500 6.99 -17.60 24.62
N GLN A 501 8.21 -18.12 24.71
CA GLN A 501 9.06 -18.05 25.91
C GLN A 501 10.20 -17.05 25.74
N LEU A 502 10.45 -16.19 26.73
CA LEU A 502 11.60 -15.30 26.76
C LEU A 502 12.90 -16.13 26.87
N MET A 503 13.72 -16.11 25.83
CA MET A 503 14.99 -16.85 25.78
C MET A 503 16.14 -16.03 26.36
N GLU A 504 16.24 -14.77 25.94
CA GLU A 504 17.33 -13.88 26.31
C GLU A 504 16.95 -12.41 26.15
N SER A 505 17.80 -11.52 26.68
CA SER A 505 17.61 -10.07 26.58
C SER A 505 18.96 -9.43 26.26
N LEU A 506 19.01 -8.73 25.13
CA LEU A 506 20.19 -8.07 24.61
C LEU A 506 20.15 -6.58 24.96
N THR A 507 21.30 -6.03 25.33
CA THR A 507 21.55 -4.58 25.32
C THR A 507 22.71 -4.36 24.35
N ASP A 508 22.58 -3.37 23.45
CA ASP A 508 23.67 -2.98 22.56
C ASP A 508 24.45 -1.85 23.22
N ALA A 509 25.73 -2.04 23.51
CA ALA A 509 26.54 -1.01 24.17
C ALA A 509 26.83 0.20 23.26
N GLY A 510 26.64 0.05 21.94
CA GLY A 510 27.29 0.88 20.94
C GLY A 510 28.77 0.51 20.77
N PRO A 511 29.50 1.16 19.85
CA PRO A 511 30.94 1.04 19.77
C PRO A 511 31.65 1.83 20.88
N ASP A 512 32.73 1.27 21.44
CA ASP A 512 33.55 1.95 22.46
C ASP A 512 34.31 3.19 21.92
N ALA A 513 34.49 3.25 20.60
CA ALA A 513 35.16 4.37 19.92
C ALA A 513 34.14 5.47 19.56
N PRO A 514 34.48 6.76 19.74
CA PRO A 514 33.62 7.85 19.29
C PRO A 514 33.41 7.77 17.77
N VAL A 515 32.20 8.11 17.31
CA VAL A 515 31.89 8.18 15.88
C VAL A 515 32.87 9.13 15.21
N GLN A 516 33.74 8.58 14.36
CA GLN A 516 34.73 9.38 13.66
C GLN A 516 34.01 10.22 12.60
N GLU A 517 33.93 11.53 12.82
CA GLU A 517 33.31 12.43 11.87
C GLU A 517 34.14 12.49 10.59
N ALA A 518 33.67 11.80 9.55
CA ALA A 518 34.18 11.97 8.21
C ALA A 518 34.06 13.47 7.85
N PRO A 519 35.14 14.14 7.43
CA PRO A 519 35.11 15.57 7.16
C PRO A 519 34.09 15.86 6.05
N PRO A 520 33.28 16.93 6.16
CA PRO A 520 32.26 17.25 5.19
C PRO A 520 32.92 17.65 3.87
N THR A 521 33.07 16.66 3.00
CA THR A 521 33.74 16.76 1.70
C THR A 521 32.80 17.40 0.69
N TRP A 522 32.56 18.70 0.89
CA TRP A 522 32.11 19.65 -0.12
C TRP A 522 33.18 19.84 -1.21
N VAL A 523 33.63 18.72 -1.78
CA VAL A 523 34.42 18.71 -3.02
C VAL A 523 33.41 18.88 -4.15
N ASP A 524 32.93 20.12 -4.29
CA ASP A 524 32.69 20.65 -5.61
C ASP A 524 34.06 20.68 -6.30
N ASP A 525 34.42 19.57 -6.95
CA ASP A 525 35.60 19.56 -7.84
C ASP A 525 35.41 20.70 -8.83
N GLU A 526 36.42 21.57 -8.94
CA GLU A 526 36.46 22.68 -9.90
C GLU A 526 35.91 22.21 -11.25
N PRO A 527 34.86 22.87 -11.79
CA PRO A 527 34.17 22.36 -12.96
C PRO A 527 35.15 22.40 -14.14
N ALA A 528 35.55 21.21 -14.60
CA ALA A 528 36.43 21.06 -15.74
C ALA A 528 35.95 21.89 -16.94
N ASP A 529 36.90 22.22 -17.83
CA ASP A 529 36.66 22.89 -19.11
C ASP A 529 35.93 21.95 -20.10
N LEU A 530 34.72 21.54 -19.71
CA LEU A 530 33.76 20.80 -20.50
C LEU A 530 33.29 21.68 -21.67
N PRO A 531 33.40 21.21 -22.92
CA PRO A 531 32.92 21.92 -24.10
C PRO A 531 31.46 22.38 -23.97
N SER A 532 31.21 23.67 -24.13
CA SER A 532 29.85 24.22 -24.26
C SER A 532 29.40 24.22 -25.72
N GLY A 533 28.09 24.29 -25.93
CA GLY A 533 27.49 24.39 -27.26
C GLY A 533 26.12 25.07 -27.24
N THR A 534 25.39 24.93 -28.34
CA THR A 534 24.09 25.57 -28.57
C THR A 534 22.89 24.65 -28.29
N HIS A 535 23.11 23.43 -27.80
CA HIS A 535 22.03 22.48 -27.56
C HIS A 535 21.38 22.68 -26.18
N THR A 536 20.12 22.28 -26.14
CA THR A 536 19.28 22.21 -24.95
C THR A 536 18.61 20.84 -24.93
N TYR A 537 18.66 20.16 -23.79
CA TYR A 537 18.04 18.86 -23.57
C TYR A 537 17.15 18.91 -22.33
N ARG A 538 16.02 18.20 -22.33
CA ARG A 538 15.27 17.91 -21.08
C ARG A 538 16.04 16.88 -20.26
N LEU A 539 15.97 16.97 -18.94
CA LEU A 539 16.67 16.04 -18.06
C LEU A 539 16.24 14.58 -18.27
N GLU A 540 15.00 14.34 -18.73
CA GLU A 540 14.52 13.03 -19.23
C GLU A 540 15.47 12.35 -20.23
N GLU A 541 16.11 13.13 -21.11
CA GLU A 541 16.99 12.64 -22.17
C GLU A 541 18.40 12.28 -21.64
N LEU A 542 18.77 12.80 -20.46
CA LEU A 542 20.12 12.73 -19.90
C LEU A 542 20.23 11.89 -18.62
N ALA A 543 19.11 11.66 -17.91
CA ALA A 543 19.10 11.00 -16.61
C ALA A 543 17.85 10.14 -16.34
N TYR A 544 18.01 9.17 -15.44
CA TYR A 544 16.94 8.55 -14.66
C TYR A 544 16.74 9.34 -13.36
N THR A 545 15.55 9.30 -12.75
CA THR A 545 15.29 9.94 -11.45
C THR A 545 14.45 9.10 -10.50
N ARG A 546 14.74 9.21 -9.20
CA ARG A 546 13.93 8.64 -8.11
C ARG A 546 13.64 9.72 -7.08
N SER A 547 12.44 9.74 -6.48
CA SER A 547 12.16 10.59 -5.32
C SER A 547 11.27 9.90 -4.28
N GLY A 548 11.48 10.26 -3.02
CA GLY A 548 10.74 9.76 -1.84
C GLY A 548 10.83 10.72 -0.67
N ASP A 549 10.06 10.47 0.40
CA ASP A 549 10.00 11.37 1.56
C ASP A 549 11.04 11.09 2.65
N LYS A 550 11.45 12.16 3.32
CA LYS A 550 12.29 12.14 4.53
C LYS A 550 11.63 12.98 5.60
N GLY A 551 10.50 12.50 6.10
CA GLY A 551 9.64 13.25 7.00
C GLY A 551 8.91 14.36 6.26
N ASP A 552 9.34 15.62 6.42
CA ASP A 552 8.81 16.78 5.67
C ASP A 552 9.75 17.26 4.55
N SER A 553 10.92 16.66 4.43
CA SER A 553 11.82 16.85 3.30
C SER A 553 11.53 15.81 2.22
N ALA A 554 11.97 16.06 0.99
CA ALA A 554 11.97 15.07 -0.09
C ALA A 554 13.40 14.88 -0.59
N ASN A 555 13.76 13.67 -1.01
CA ASN A 555 14.99 13.45 -1.77
C ASN A 555 14.68 13.31 -3.27
N ILE A 556 15.62 13.71 -4.12
CA ILE A 556 15.58 13.47 -5.57
C ILE A 556 16.95 12.95 -6.01
N GLY A 557 17.03 11.66 -6.30
CA GLY A 557 18.15 11.04 -6.99
C GLY A 557 18.08 11.32 -8.49
N VAL A 558 19.22 11.61 -9.09
CA VAL A 558 19.40 11.87 -10.54
C VAL A 558 20.60 11.07 -11.02
N ILE A 559 20.37 10.03 -11.82
CA ILE A 559 21.38 9.07 -12.28
C ILE A 559 21.63 9.31 -13.76
N SER A 560 22.87 9.60 -14.17
CA SER A 560 23.14 9.87 -15.59
C SER A 560 22.95 8.62 -16.46
N ARG A 561 22.35 8.80 -17.65
CA ARG A 561 22.17 7.70 -18.62
C ARG A 561 23.48 7.22 -19.25
N HIS A 562 24.53 8.05 -19.26
CA HIS A 562 25.83 7.70 -19.82
C HIS A 562 26.98 8.37 -19.03
N PRO A 563 28.12 7.69 -18.77
CA PRO A 563 29.22 8.25 -17.97
C PRO A 563 29.75 9.60 -18.48
N LEU A 564 29.77 9.82 -19.80
CA LEU A 564 30.20 11.09 -20.42
C LEU A 564 29.24 12.27 -20.16
N VAL A 565 27.99 12.01 -19.79
CA VAL A 565 26.96 13.04 -19.54
C VAL A 565 26.99 13.53 -18.07
N TYR A 566 27.45 12.69 -17.14
CA TYR A 566 27.53 13.02 -15.71
C TYR A 566 28.35 14.28 -15.36
N PRO A 567 29.50 14.58 -15.99
CA PRO A 567 30.20 15.85 -15.77
C PRO A 567 29.34 17.08 -16.11
N TYR A 568 28.54 17.00 -17.18
CA TYR A 568 27.63 18.08 -17.57
C TYR A 568 26.48 18.23 -16.57
N LEU A 569 25.89 17.12 -16.10
CA LEU A 569 24.89 17.17 -15.03
C LEU A 569 25.47 17.77 -13.74
N LYS A 570 26.69 17.41 -13.35
CA LYS A 570 27.36 18.00 -12.18
C LYS A 570 27.63 19.51 -12.33
N LYS A 571 27.93 19.98 -13.55
CA LYS A 571 28.18 21.41 -13.86
C LYS A 571 26.89 22.24 -13.96
N HIS A 572 25.83 21.72 -14.59
CA HIS A 572 24.60 22.46 -14.87
C HIS A 572 23.48 22.23 -13.83
N LEU A 573 23.36 21.03 -13.23
CA LEU A 573 22.35 20.71 -12.22
C LEU A 573 22.89 20.99 -10.81
N THR A 574 22.82 22.26 -10.42
CA THR A 574 23.26 22.75 -9.10
C THR A 574 22.10 22.80 -8.10
N SER A 575 22.42 22.91 -6.80
CA SER A 575 21.41 23.12 -5.76
C SER A 575 20.56 24.38 -5.98
N SER A 576 21.11 25.42 -6.62
CA SER A 576 20.36 26.65 -6.89
C SER A 576 19.31 26.46 -7.99
N VAL A 577 19.64 25.72 -9.06
CA VAL A 577 18.70 25.39 -10.14
C VAL A 577 17.54 24.55 -9.61
N VAL A 578 17.83 23.50 -8.83
CA VAL A 578 16.79 22.65 -8.21
C VAL A 578 15.96 23.44 -7.18
N LYS A 579 16.58 24.34 -6.40
CA LYS A 579 15.87 25.24 -5.48
C LYS A 579 14.91 26.19 -6.20
N GLU A 580 15.32 26.75 -7.34
CA GLU A 580 14.49 27.66 -8.14
C GLU A 580 13.30 26.91 -8.75
N TYR A 581 13.54 25.75 -9.35
CA TYR A 581 12.52 24.93 -9.99
C TYR A 581 11.41 24.45 -9.01
N PHE A 582 11.77 24.12 -7.77
CA PHE A 582 10.83 23.70 -6.71
C PHE A 582 10.48 24.82 -5.70
N SER A 583 10.75 26.08 -6.02
CA SER A 583 10.57 27.22 -5.11
C SER A 583 9.12 27.42 -4.61
N HIS A 584 8.12 26.90 -5.31
CA HIS A 584 6.70 26.90 -4.91
C HIS A 584 6.33 25.77 -3.93
N LEU A 585 7.19 24.76 -3.75
CA LEU A 585 6.96 23.63 -2.83
C LEU A 585 7.77 23.76 -1.52
N ILE A 586 8.94 24.40 -1.57
CA ILE A 586 9.81 24.68 -0.44
C ILE A 586 9.16 25.73 0.49
N GLN A 587 9.24 25.53 1.81
CA GLN A 587 8.73 26.49 2.77
C GLN A 587 9.49 27.84 2.73
N PRO A 588 8.80 29.00 2.71
CA PRO A 588 9.46 30.30 2.80
C PRO A 588 10.25 30.46 4.10
N GLY A 589 11.51 30.87 3.99
CA GLY A 589 12.40 31.09 5.12
C GLY A 589 13.26 29.89 5.53
N THR A 590 13.20 28.76 4.82
CA THR A 590 14.10 27.63 5.05
C THR A 590 15.52 27.96 4.58
N ASP A 591 16.49 27.91 5.51
CA ASP A 591 17.92 28.02 5.24
C ASP A 591 18.44 26.78 4.51
N ASN A 592 19.43 26.96 3.61
CA ASN A 592 20.04 25.89 2.80
C ASN A 592 19.04 24.82 2.27
N PRO A 593 17.93 25.23 1.61
CA PRO A 593 16.77 24.36 1.42
C PRO A 593 16.98 23.24 0.38
N VAL A 594 18.12 23.23 -0.32
CA VAL A 594 18.52 22.15 -1.21
C VAL A 594 20.00 21.83 -0.99
N THR A 595 20.27 20.64 -0.46
CA THR A 595 21.64 20.08 -0.36
C THR A 595 21.88 19.12 -1.52
N ARG A 596 23.07 19.15 -2.13
CA ARG A 596 23.49 18.23 -3.22
C ARG A 596 24.63 17.34 -2.75
N TYR A 597 24.49 16.04 -3.00
CA TYR A 597 25.51 15.02 -2.80
C TYR A 597 25.87 14.35 -4.14
N THR A 598 27.05 13.74 -4.24
CA THR A 598 27.49 13.00 -5.44
C THR A 598 27.78 11.53 -5.12
N LEU A 599 27.42 10.66 -6.05
CA LEU A 599 27.70 9.22 -6.05
C LEU A 599 28.40 8.86 -7.38
N PRO A 600 29.73 9.09 -7.50
CA PRO A 600 30.45 8.83 -8.74
C PRO A 600 30.38 7.37 -9.22
N GLY A 601 30.25 6.38 -8.33
CA GLY A 601 30.21 4.96 -8.70
C GLY A 601 28.97 4.52 -9.52
N VAL A 602 27.89 5.30 -9.47
CA VAL A 602 26.70 5.17 -10.34
C VAL A 602 26.46 6.41 -11.19
N HIS A 603 27.46 7.30 -11.33
CA HIS A 603 27.33 8.55 -12.09
C HIS A 603 26.11 9.40 -11.67
N GLY A 604 25.86 9.45 -10.35
CA GLY A 604 24.64 10.00 -9.76
C GLY A 604 24.83 11.26 -8.90
N LEU A 605 23.78 12.04 -8.80
CA LEU A 605 23.59 13.15 -7.88
C LEU A 605 22.38 12.84 -6.97
N ASN A 606 22.41 13.27 -5.71
CA ASN A 606 21.23 13.22 -4.82
C ASN A 606 20.97 14.61 -4.25
N PHE A 607 19.73 15.09 -4.37
CA PHE A 607 19.28 16.38 -3.86
C PHE A 607 18.32 16.16 -2.68
N VAL A 608 18.52 16.89 -1.58
CA VAL A 608 17.61 16.86 -0.42
C VAL A 608 16.94 18.21 -0.28
N LEU A 609 15.63 18.25 -0.56
CA LEU A 609 14.77 19.43 -0.54
C LEU A 609 14.11 19.56 0.83
N GLN A 610 14.59 20.48 1.67
CA GLN A 610 14.13 20.65 3.05
C GLN A 610 12.75 21.31 3.14
N SER A 611 11.91 20.84 4.07
CA SER A 611 10.56 21.35 4.34
C SER A 611 9.74 21.58 3.06
N SER A 612 9.74 20.56 2.19
CA SER A 612 9.23 20.63 0.82
C SER A 612 7.95 19.84 0.59
N LEU A 613 7.43 19.13 1.61
CA LEU A 613 6.19 18.34 1.52
C LEU A 613 4.98 19.00 2.21
N GLY A 614 5.20 19.90 3.16
CA GLY A 614 4.16 20.68 3.85
C GLY A 614 3.55 19.98 5.07
N GLY A 615 4.39 19.32 5.87
CA GLY A 615 4.05 18.45 7.00
C GLY A 615 4.29 16.96 6.75
N GLY A 616 4.92 16.57 5.64
CA GLY A 616 5.15 15.17 5.26
C GLY A 616 3.89 14.32 5.03
N GLY A 617 4.08 13.02 4.80
CA GLY A 617 3.03 12.09 4.36
C GLY A 617 1.71 12.11 5.16
N VAL A 618 1.80 12.25 6.50
CA VAL A 618 0.60 12.20 7.37
C VAL A 618 -0.08 13.56 7.58
N ALA A 619 0.67 14.67 7.57
CA ALA A 619 0.08 15.99 7.88
C ALA A 619 -0.08 16.91 6.67
N SER A 620 0.60 16.63 5.54
CA SER A 620 0.45 17.42 4.32
C SER A 620 -0.99 17.44 3.82
N LEU A 621 -1.37 18.58 3.26
CA LEU A 621 -2.65 18.81 2.60
C LEU A 621 -2.55 18.72 1.07
N ARG A 622 -1.35 18.47 0.53
CA ARG A 622 -1.07 18.39 -0.91
C ARG A 622 -1.59 17.09 -1.53
N SER A 623 -1.75 17.10 -2.84
CA SER A 623 -2.13 15.94 -3.66
C SER A 623 -1.04 14.87 -3.73
N ASP A 624 0.23 15.29 -3.79
CA ASP A 624 1.39 14.44 -3.50
C ASP A 624 1.98 14.83 -2.13
N PRO A 625 1.74 14.04 -1.07
CA PRO A 625 2.29 14.28 0.26
C PRO A 625 3.63 13.55 0.52
N GLN A 626 4.13 12.77 -0.44
CA GLN A 626 5.38 11.98 -0.33
C GLN A 626 6.49 12.45 -1.30
N GLY A 627 6.19 13.38 -2.21
CA GLY A 627 7.15 13.85 -3.22
C GLY A 627 7.46 12.81 -4.30
N LYS A 628 6.60 11.80 -4.48
CA LYS A 628 6.80 10.72 -5.47
C LYS A 628 6.68 11.20 -6.92
N ALA A 629 6.11 12.38 -7.14
CA ALA A 629 6.14 13.06 -8.45
C ALA A 629 7.40 13.93 -8.66
N PHE A 630 8.20 14.24 -7.62
CA PHE A 630 9.25 15.26 -7.73
C PHE A 630 10.37 14.89 -8.71
N GLY A 631 10.82 13.63 -8.75
CA GLY A 631 11.77 13.17 -9.76
C GLY A 631 11.23 13.39 -11.18
N GLN A 632 10.00 12.92 -11.44
CA GLN A 632 9.31 13.07 -12.72
C GLN A 632 9.09 14.54 -13.10
N MET A 633 8.79 15.42 -12.14
CA MET A 633 8.72 16.86 -12.38
C MET A 633 10.09 17.46 -12.75
N LEU A 634 11.19 16.97 -12.17
CA LEU A 634 12.54 17.45 -12.47
C LEU A 634 13.03 16.97 -13.85
N LEU A 635 12.50 15.86 -14.38
CA LEU A 635 12.77 15.41 -15.77
C LEU A 635 12.33 16.44 -16.83
N ASP A 636 11.35 17.28 -16.50
CA ASP A 636 10.85 18.37 -17.36
C ASP A 636 11.78 19.59 -17.44
N LEU A 637 12.83 19.66 -16.60
CA LEU A 637 13.82 20.73 -16.59
C LEU A 637 14.70 20.69 -17.85
N GLU A 638 14.80 21.83 -18.53
CA GLU A 638 15.62 22.01 -19.72
C GLU A 638 17.01 22.56 -19.36
N LEU A 639 18.07 21.79 -19.66
CA LEU A 639 19.47 22.19 -19.46
C LEU A 639 20.02 22.71 -20.79
N SER A 640 20.45 23.97 -20.81
CA SER A 640 20.92 24.68 -22.01
C SER A 640 22.43 24.98 -21.97
N GLY A 641 23.02 25.25 -23.13
CA GLY A 641 24.45 25.57 -23.28
C GLY A 641 25.33 24.34 -23.49
N LEU A 642 24.73 23.21 -23.84
CA LEU A 642 25.38 21.90 -23.95
C LEU A 642 25.92 21.66 -25.37
N PRO A 643 26.97 20.83 -25.52
CA PRO A 643 27.41 20.36 -26.83
C PRO A 643 26.40 19.34 -27.39
N ASP A 644 26.65 18.79 -28.57
CA ASP A 644 25.88 17.64 -29.08
C ASP A 644 26.21 16.39 -28.26
N LEU A 645 25.46 16.18 -27.18
CA LEU A 645 25.61 15.03 -26.29
C LEU A 645 25.13 13.73 -26.94
N THR A 646 24.20 13.84 -27.90
CA THR A 646 23.71 12.74 -28.72
C THR A 646 24.84 12.10 -29.53
N SER A 647 25.60 12.87 -30.31
CA SER A 647 26.75 12.31 -31.05
C SER A 647 27.85 11.77 -30.14
N LEU A 648 28.06 12.36 -28.95
CA LEU A 648 28.99 11.83 -27.95
C LEU A 648 28.60 10.43 -27.43
N MET A 649 27.30 10.18 -27.22
CA MET A 649 26.79 8.88 -26.77
C MET A 649 26.84 7.80 -27.87
N ASP A 650 26.68 8.19 -29.13
CA ASP A 650 26.69 7.26 -30.29
C ASP A 650 28.10 6.91 -30.82
N THR A 651 29.18 7.44 -30.23
CA THR A 651 30.55 7.13 -30.68
C THR A 651 31.04 5.74 -30.26
N PRO A 652 31.84 5.04 -31.10
CA PRO A 652 32.56 3.82 -30.69
C PRO A 652 33.51 4.03 -29.50
N GLU A 653 34.03 5.26 -29.32
CA GLU A 653 34.86 5.64 -28.19
C GLU A 653 34.04 5.71 -26.89
N GLY A 654 32.80 6.21 -26.95
CA GLY A 654 31.84 6.16 -25.84
C GLY A 654 31.61 4.74 -25.30
N HIS A 655 31.50 3.75 -26.20
CA HIS A 655 31.44 2.34 -25.81
C HIS A 655 32.75 1.78 -25.23
N MET A 656 33.92 2.31 -25.61
CA MET A 656 35.21 1.76 -25.20
C MET A 656 35.66 2.25 -23.82
N TYR A 657 35.36 3.50 -23.44
CA TYR A 657 35.71 4.03 -22.12
C TYR A 657 34.96 3.36 -20.96
N GLY A 658 33.79 2.76 -21.21
CA GLY A 658 33.02 2.03 -20.19
C GLY A 658 33.64 0.73 -19.67
N VAL A 659 34.82 0.31 -20.17
CA VAL A 659 35.43 -1.00 -19.87
C VAL A 659 36.85 -0.90 -19.27
N VAL A 660 37.55 0.23 -19.39
CA VAL A 660 39.02 0.26 -19.21
C VAL A 660 39.52 0.98 -17.94
N GLU A 661 38.84 2.02 -17.43
CA GLU A 661 39.32 2.80 -16.27
C GLU A 661 39.10 2.13 -14.89
N ALA A 662 39.06 0.80 -14.83
CA ALA A 662 39.07 0.06 -13.56
C ALA A 662 40.44 0.11 -12.86
N HIS A 663 41.56 0.31 -13.59
CA HIS A 663 42.92 0.19 -13.05
C HIS A 663 43.96 1.14 -13.70
N ALA A 664 43.95 2.44 -13.39
CA ALA A 664 45.13 3.31 -13.61
C ALA A 664 45.12 4.62 -12.78
N THR A 665 45.69 4.62 -11.56
CA THR A 665 45.99 5.87 -10.82
C THR A 665 47.39 5.87 -10.19
N SER A 666 48.41 5.95 -11.06
CA SER A 666 49.67 6.68 -10.80
C SER A 666 50.67 6.46 -11.94
N PHE A 667 51.18 7.54 -12.52
CA PHE A 667 52.59 7.78 -12.85
C PHE A 667 52.72 9.17 -13.50
N ALA A 668 53.74 9.94 -13.11
CA ALA A 668 54.02 11.25 -13.70
C ALA A 668 54.84 11.12 -15.00
N PRO A 669 54.65 11.99 -16.01
CA PRO A 669 55.30 11.85 -17.31
C PRO A 669 56.78 12.32 -17.29
N PRO A 670 57.70 11.58 -17.94
CA PRO A 670 59.04 12.08 -18.28
C PRO A 670 59.02 12.97 -19.55
N PRO A 671 60.04 13.82 -19.77
CA PRO A 671 60.13 14.69 -20.94
C PRO A 671 60.50 13.92 -22.24
N PRO A 672 60.17 14.47 -23.43
CA PRO A 672 60.27 13.75 -24.70
C PRO A 672 61.68 13.71 -25.31
N GLY A 673 62.03 12.58 -25.93
CA GLY A 673 63.25 12.38 -26.72
C GLY A 673 63.08 11.28 -27.78
N LEU A 674 63.45 11.58 -29.03
CA LEU A 674 63.44 10.70 -30.20
C LEU A 674 64.73 9.85 -30.29
N PRO A 675 64.87 8.85 -31.19
CA PRO A 675 63.93 7.81 -31.63
C PRO A 675 64.63 6.40 -31.77
N LEU A 676 63.97 5.42 -32.42
CA LEU A 676 64.50 4.33 -33.31
C LEU A 676 64.22 2.84 -32.97
N CYS A 677 64.08 2.10 -34.08
CA CYS A 677 64.31 0.66 -34.33
C CYS A 677 63.49 -0.42 -33.60
N LEU A 678 62.55 -1.00 -34.36
CA LEU A 678 62.23 -2.43 -34.32
C LEU A 678 63.32 -3.26 -35.02
N CYS A 679 63.55 -4.48 -34.55
CA CYS A 679 64.05 -5.63 -35.32
C CYS A 679 63.52 -6.93 -34.70
N GLU A 680 63.38 -7.96 -35.52
CA GLU A 680 62.80 -9.27 -35.19
C GLU A 680 63.95 -10.24 -34.72
N GLU A 681 63.86 -11.58 -34.61
CA GLU A 681 63.12 -12.58 -35.40
C GLU A 681 63.16 -14.01 -34.75
N HIS A 682 62.70 -15.02 -35.52
CA HIS A 682 62.67 -16.48 -35.27
C HIS A 682 61.57 -16.99 -34.28
N GLY A 683 60.69 -17.96 -34.58
CA GLY A 683 60.40 -18.75 -35.80
C GLY A 683 60.73 -20.26 -35.69
N PRO A 684 60.26 -21.14 -36.62
CA PRO A 684 59.05 -21.12 -37.48
C PRO A 684 57.90 -21.88 -36.75
N VAL A 685 56.96 -22.70 -37.26
CA VAL A 685 56.52 -23.37 -38.52
C VAL A 685 54.98 -23.57 -38.43
N PHE A 686 54.15 -24.12 -39.35
CA PHE A 686 54.32 -24.98 -40.55
C PHE A 686 53.41 -24.52 -41.73
N LEU A 687 53.06 -25.39 -42.71
CA LEU A 687 52.76 -24.98 -44.09
C LEU A 687 51.84 -25.96 -44.88
N TRP A 688 50.67 -25.55 -45.41
CA TRP A 688 50.03 -26.14 -46.63
C TRP A 688 49.09 -25.17 -47.42
N ARG A 689 49.66 -24.53 -48.46
CA ARG A 689 49.13 -24.22 -49.83
C ARG A 689 47.66 -23.77 -50.04
N THR A 690 47.34 -22.50 -50.42
CA THR A 690 47.43 -21.79 -51.75
C THR A 690 46.41 -22.23 -52.82
N PRO A 691 45.97 -21.41 -53.83
CA PRO A 691 46.45 -20.07 -54.32
C PRO A 691 45.40 -18.91 -54.19
N ALA A 692 45.74 -17.60 -54.12
CA ALA A 692 46.33 -16.65 -55.10
C ALA A 692 45.29 -16.03 -56.10
N SER A 693 45.35 -14.76 -56.59
CA SER A 693 46.35 -13.67 -56.49
C SER A 693 45.86 -12.30 -57.06
N GLN A 694 46.35 -11.18 -56.48
CA GLN A 694 46.79 -9.92 -57.17
C GLN A 694 45.72 -8.99 -57.84
N THR A 695 45.91 -7.65 -58.06
CA THR A 695 47.11 -6.76 -57.92
C THR A 695 46.77 -5.25 -57.72
N LEU A 696 47.54 -4.56 -56.85
CA LEU A 696 48.20 -3.21 -56.98
C LEU A 696 47.48 -1.85 -57.27
N ARG A 697 48.05 -0.80 -56.63
CA ARG A 697 48.18 0.63 -57.01
C ARG A 697 46.95 1.58 -56.90
N LYS A 698 47.12 2.90 -56.66
CA LYS A 698 48.13 3.69 -55.89
C LYS A 698 47.63 5.16 -55.75
N GLU A 699 48.01 5.81 -54.64
CA GLU A 699 48.27 7.28 -54.48
C GLU A 699 47.28 8.38 -54.98
N THR A 700 46.89 9.23 -54.00
CA THR A 700 46.71 10.71 -54.05
C THR A 700 45.64 11.36 -54.94
N ALA A 701 44.78 12.17 -54.28
CA ALA A 701 44.04 13.29 -54.88
C ALA A 701 44.93 14.57 -54.94
N PRO A 702 44.51 15.74 -55.51
CA PRO A 702 43.44 16.56 -54.88
C PRO A 702 42.54 17.41 -55.83
N ASN A 703 41.46 17.94 -55.26
CA ASN A 703 40.78 19.24 -55.54
C ASN A 703 40.63 19.75 -57.00
N GLN A 704 39.38 20.00 -57.44
CA GLN A 704 38.81 21.36 -57.33
C GLN A 704 37.30 21.47 -57.64
N LYS A 705 36.74 22.55 -57.05
CA LYS A 705 35.43 23.19 -57.22
C LYS A 705 35.02 23.42 -58.69
N HIS A 706 33.71 23.46 -58.98
CA HIS A 706 33.00 24.75 -59.12
C HIS A 706 31.47 24.62 -59.04
N LEU A 707 30.79 25.78 -59.00
CA LEU A 707 29.35 25.96 -58.77
C LEU A 707 28.58 26.34 -60.05
N SER A 708 27.27 26.10 -60.01
CA SER A 708 26.17 26.86 -60.61
C SER A 708 26.19 27.21 -62.11
N GLU A 709 25.13 26.80 -62.82
CA GLU A 709 24.14 27.71 -63.42
C GLU A 709 22.83 26.95 -63.72
N GLY A 710 21.74 27.64 -64.05
CA GLY A 710 20.42 27.04 -64.29
C GLY A 710 19.49 27.93 -65.13
N CYS A 711 18.35 27.40 -65.60
CA CYS A 711 17.40 28.17 -66.42
C CYS A 711 15.97 27.59 -66.53
N ARG A 712 14.99 28.51 -66.49
CA ARG A 712 13.75 28.60 -67.29
C ARG A 712 12.44 27.87 -66.93
N ASP A 713 11.46 28.75 -66.63
CA ASP A 713 10.17 28.97 -67.32
C ASP A 713 8.97 28.01 -67.17
N GLY A 714 7.81 28.58 -66.76
CA GLY A 714 6.49 28.15 -67.28
C GLY A 714 5.26 28.25 -66.36
N LYS A 715 4.59 29.43 -66.30
CA LYS A 715 3.12 29.71 -66.36
C LYS A 715 2.09 28.80 -65.62
N GLU A 716 0.94 29.25 -65.09
CA GLU A 716 0.27 30.57 -65.03
C GLU A 716 -0.84 30.60 -63.93
N GLU A 717 -1.03 31.76 -63.27
CA GLU A 717 -2.29 32.48 -62.88
C GLU A 717 -3.55 31.75 -62.30
N ALA A 718 -4.50 32.38 -61.57
CA ALA A 718 -4.63 33.61 -60.75
C ALA A 718 -6.08 33.65 -60.16
N GLU A 719 -6.52 34.44 -59.17
CA GLU A 719 -5.87 35.32 -58.16
C GLU A 719 -6.52 34.98 -56.77
N TYR A 720 -6.88 35.78 -55.74
CA TYR A 720 -6.91 37.21 -55.34
C TYR A 720 -6.99 37.20 -53.76
N SER A 721 -6.92 38.26 -52.93
CA SER A 721 -6.76 39.72 -53.05
C SER A 721 -6.21 40.28 -51.72
N ASN A 722 -5.78 41.56 -51.67
CA ASN A 722 -5.00 42.14 -50.55
C ASN A 722 -5.78 42.93 -49.48
N GLY A 723 -5.10 43.23 -48.36
CA GLY A 723 -5.52 44.18 -47.33
C GLY A 723 -4.38 44.64 -46.39
N GLU A 724 -3.53 45.57 -46.84
CA GLU A 724 -2.36 46.10 -46.09
C GLU A 724 -2.66 47.35 -45.21
N ARG A 725 -1.62 47.81 -44.48
CA ARG A 725 -1.36 49.14 -43.85
C ARG A 725 -1.63 49.24 -42.32
N LYS A 726 -0.86 49.99 -41.52
CA LYS A 726 0.40 50.75 -41.76
C LYS A 726 1.21 50.98 -40.45
N GLU A 727 2.41 51.56 -40.58
CA GLU A 727 3.35 51.92 -39.51
C GLU A 727 2.89 53.09 -38.60
N ALA A 728 3.44 53.16 -37.38
CA ALA A 728 3.76 54.40 -36.63
C ALA A 728 4.81 54.10 -35.53
N ALA A 729 5.62 55.10 -35.12
CA ALA A 729 6.72 54.93 -34.15
C ALA A 729 7.02 56.18 -33.30
N ASP A 730 7.80 55.99 -32.23
CA ASP A 730 8.61 56.95 -31.42
C ASP A 730 7.97 58.06 -30.55
N GLY A 731 8.73 58.45 -29.49
CA GLY A 731 8.46 59.55 -28.55
C GLY A 731 8.41 59.13 -27.07
N GLN A 732 9.53 58.78 -26.40
CA GLN A 732 10.53 59.65 -25.73
C GLN A 732 10.06 60.61 -24.62
N CYS A 733 10.70 60.50 -23.43
CA CYS A 733 11.02 61.56 -22.45
C CYS A 733 9.87 62.31 -21.72
N SER A 734 10.02 62.83 -20.48
CA SER A 734 11.08 62.69 -19.44
C SER A 734 10.59 63.27 -18.10
N GLN A 735 11.44 63.23 -17.06
CA GLN A 735 11.32 63.95 -15.77
C GLN A 735 10.25 63.43 -14.78
N SER A 736 10.32 63.67 -13.46
CA SER A 736 11.43 63.69 -12.47
C SER A 736 10.88 64.34 -11.20
N LEU A 737 10.93 63.68 -10.03
CA LEU A 737 11.15 64.29 -8.72
C LEU A 737 11.26 63.24 -7.60
N ARG A 738 12.07 63.55 -6.59
CA ARG A 738 12.12 62.88 -5.26
C ARG A 738 11.52 63.89 -4.23
N ALA A 739 11.35 63.65 -2.93
CA ALA A 739 11.80 62.62 -1.99
C ALA A 739 10.99 62.72 -0.65
N LEU A 740 11.37 61.91 0.36
CA LEU A 740 11.30 62.22 1.83
C LEU A 740 9.90 62.27 2.50
N GLU A 741 9.69 61.88 3.78
CA GLU A 741 10.52 61.14 4.75
C GLU A 741 9.64 60.30 5.74
N ARG A 742 10.19 59.88 6.90
CA ARG A 742 9.72 58.82 7.81
C ARG A 742 9.31 59.34 9.20
N SER A 743 8.28 58.74 9.80
CA SER A 743 8.12 58.46 11.25
C SER A 743 6.87 57.57 11.45
N GLY A 744 6.65 56.86 12.57
CA GLY A 744 7.53 56.54 13.70
C GLY A 744 6.76 56.34 15.03
N VAL A 745 6.79 55.11 15.57
CA VAL A 745 6.76 54.79 17.02
C VAL A 745 5.42 54.94 17.83
N VAL A 746 4.77 53.78 18.08
CA VAL A 746 4.30 53.26 19.41
C VAL A 746 2.94 53.66 20.07
N SER A 747 2.18 52.60 20.43
CA SER A 747 1.33 52.36 21.64
C SER A 747 -0.23 52.52 21.70
N LYS A 748 -0.86 51.41 22.15
CA LYS A 748 -1.83 51.22 23.26
C LYS A 748 -3.25 51.86 23.31
N THR A 749 -4.24 50.95 23.31
CA THR A 749 -5.36 50.74 24.30
C THR A 749 -6.68 51.56 24.31
N TRP A 750 -7.78 50.81 24.08
CA TRP A 750 -9.05 50.73 24.86
C TRP A 750 -10.16 51.83 24.89
N ARG A 751 -11.39 51.35 24.61
CA ARG A 751 -12.73 51.67 25.21
C ARG A 751 -13.54 52.91 24.73
N GLY A 752 -14.87 52.75 24.66
CA GLY A 752 -15.89 53.79 24.34
C GLY A 752 -16.25 53.83 22.84
N LEU A 753 -17.42 53.45 22.29
CA LEU A 753 -18.82 53.27 22.78
C LEU A 753 -19.63 54.59 22.84
N GLU A 754 -20.88 54.55 22.30
CA GLU A 754 -21.90 55.62 22.17
C GLU A 754 -21.83 56.50 20.88
N LYS A 755 -22.92 56.97 20.24
CA LYS A 755 -24.36 56.55 20.13
C LYS A 755 -25.07 57.40 19.03
N TRP A 756 -26.35 57.10 18.73
CA TRP A 756 -27.38 57.98 18.08
C TRP A 756 -27.21 58.31 16.57
N LYS A 757 -28.26 58.56 15.75
CA LYS A 757 -29.74 58.31 15.86
C LYS A 757 -30.51 58.45 14.51
N HIS A 758 -31.60 57.68 14.39
CA HIS A 758 -32.93 57.98 13.77
C HIS A 758 -33.17 58.21 12.24
N HIS A 759 -34.44 57.91 11.91
CA HIS A 759 -35.26 58.22 10.71
C HIS A 759 -34.79 57.66 9.34
N GLY A 760 -35.57 56.88 8.58
CA GLY A 760 -36.86 56.20 8.83
C GLY A 760 -38.09 56.87 8.19
N PHE A 761 -38.80 56.13 7.32
CA PHE A 761 -40.13 56.48 6.79
C PHE A 761 -40.94 55.21 6.46
N GLN A 762 -42.28 55.31 6.38
CA GLN A 762 -43.23 54.21 6.14
C GLN A 762 -43.90 54.32 4.74
N GLY A 763 -44.48 53.24 4.20
CA GLY A 763 -45.19 53.30 2.91
C GLY A 763 -45.79 51.98 2.37
N SER A 764 -46.81 51.45 3.03
CA SER A 764 -47.81 50.50 2.47
C SER A 764 -49.11 51.30 2.15
N PRO A 765 -50.18 50.81 1.44
CA PRO A 765 -50.64 49.41 1.38
C PRO A 765 -51.50 48.89 0.16
N HIS A 766 -51.95 47.62 0.29
CA HIS A 766 -53.26 47.03 -0.08
C HIS A 766 -53.57 46.38 -1.47
N LEU A 767 -54.55 45.46 -1.39
CA LEU A 767 -55.19 44.56 -2.39
C LEU A 767 -54.32 43.34 -2.79
N GLY A 768 -54.78 42.07 -2.82
CA GLY A 768 -56.11 41.44 -2.67
C GLY A 768 -56.41 40.52 -3.88
N SER A 769 -57.02 39.34 -3.85
CA SER A 769 -57.44 38.29 -2.89
C SER A 769 -57.98 37.11 -3.76
N ASP A 770 -58.70 36.13 -3.18
CA ASP A 770 -59.65 35.19 -3.86
C ASP A 770 -59.11 33.91 -4.58
N ASP A 771 -58.91 32.85 -3.77
CA ASP A 771 -59.56 31.51 -3.77
C ASP A 771 -60.08 30.76 -5.04
N SER A 772 -60.21 29.42 -4.86
CA SER A 772 -61.20 28.47 -5.46
C SER A 772 -61.05 28.00 -6.93
N GLU A 773 -61.54 26.82 -7.37
CA GLU A 773 -61.63 25.45 -6.79
C GLU A 773 -62.00 24.40 -7.92
N VAL A 774 -62.17 23.11 -7.59
CA VAL A 774 -63.11 22.13 -8.21
C VAL A 774 -62.96 21.70 -9.71
N LEU A 775 -62.31 20.54 -9.90
CA LEU A 775 -62.83 19.27 -10.51
C LEU A 775 -63.36 19.11 -11.97
N VAL A 776 -63.20 17.83 -12.43
CA VAL A 776 -64.13 17.01 -13.27
C VAL A 776 -64.04 17.01 -14.82
N SER A 777 -63.30 15.99 -15.34
CA SER A 777 -63.73 15.04 -16.41
C SER A 777 -63.77 15.53 -17.90
N ASP A 778 -63.79 14.71 -18.97
CA ASP A 778 -63.70 13.23 -19.17
C ASP A 778 -63.54 12.80 -20.66
N TRP A 779 -63.53 11.48 -20.93
CA TRP A 779 -63.94 10.71 -22.15
C TRP A 779 -63.18 10.84 -23.50
N GLY A 780 -62.86 9.69 -24.12
CA GLY A 780 -62.42 9.59 -25.55
C GLY A 780 -61.43 8.46 -25.93
N LEU A 781 -61.56 7.22 -25.44
CA LEU A 781 -62.18 6.05 -26.13
C LEU A 781 -61.45 5.42 -27.36
N GLY A 782 -61.20 4.08 -27.29
CA GLY A 782 -60.84 3.18 -28.41
C GLY A 782 -59.70 2.18 -28.06
N GLN A 783 -59.90 0.96 -27.53
CA GLN A 783 -60.54 -0.29 -28.06
C GLN A 783 -59.86 -0.88 -29.30
N ARG A 784 -59.51 -2.18 -29.44
CA ARG A 784 -59.47 -3.46 -28.64
C ARG A 784 -58.23 -4.25 -29.14
N GLY A 785 -57.66 -5.32 -28.57
CA GLY A 785 -57.99 -6.41 -27.64
C GLY A 785 -56.96 -7.56 -27.91
N GLY A 786 -56.82 -8.68 -27.19
CA GLY A 786 -57.56 -9.24 -26.05
C GLY A 786 -56.71 -10.26 -25.24
N ASP A 787 -57.37 -11.16 -24.51
CA ASP A 787 -56.82 -11.98 -23.39
C ASP A 787 -55.74 -13.05 -23.70
N VAL A 788 -55.02 -13.49 -22.64
CA VAL A 788 -55.08 -14.89 -22.15
C VAL A 788 -54.48 -15.11 -20.73
N THR A 789 -55.36 -15.50 -19.79
CA THR A 789 -55.13 -16.26 -18.53
C THR A 789 -54.31 -15.72 -17.34
N GLN A 790 -54.81 -16.05 -16.14
CA GLN A 790 -54.19 -15.90 -14.83
C GLN A 790 -53.12 -16.98 -14.56
N ARG A 791 -52.16 -16.71 -13.65
CA ARG A 791 -51.56 -17.75 -12.78
C ARG A 791 -51.42 -17.26 -11.33
N SER A 792 -51.45 -18.22 -10.41
CA SER A 792 -51.60 -18.02 -8.96
C SER A 792 -50.31 -17.67 -8.24
N SER A 793 -50.40 -16.77 -7.26
CA SER A 793 -49.36 -16.59 -6.23
C SER A 793 -49.29 -17.82 -5.32
N VAL A 794 -48.17 -18.56 -5.36
CA VAL A 794 -47.98 -19.75 -4.51
C VAL A 794 -47.32 -19.36 -3.19
N SER A 795 -48.05 -19.49 -2.09
CA SER A 795 -47.51 -19.38 -0.73
C SER A 795 -47.19 -20.78 -0.18
N TRP A 796 -45.91 -21.08 0.03
CA TRP A 796 -45.43 -22.45 0.32
C TRP A 796 -45.71 -22.96 1.74
N PHE A 797 -46.26 -22.12 2.63
CA PHE A 797 -46.54 -22.44 4.03
C PHE A 797 -48.03 -22.77 4.31
N SER A 798 -48.55 -23.87 3.75
CA SER A 798 -49.83 -24.47 4.16
C SER A 798 -49.93 -25.97 3.82
N GLY A 799 -49.52 -26.86 4.73
CA GLY A 799 -49.30 -28.26 4.32
C GLY A 799 -49.19 -29.40 5.34
N SER A 800 -49.61 -29.29 6.60
CA SER A 800 -49.78 -30.50 7.45
C SER A 800 -50.87 -30.34 8.52
N ARG A 801 -51.67 -31.39 8.74
CA ARG A 801 -52.79 -31.41 9.71
C ARG A 801 -52.44 -32.25 10.94
N THR A 802 -52.32 -31.59 12.10
CA THR A 802 -52.63 -32.19 13.40
C THR A 802 -53.44 -31.19 14.24
N GLN A 803 -54.51 -31.65 14.89
CA GLN A 803 -55.46 -30.75 15.57
C GLN A 803 -54.92 -30.25 16.92
N ARG A 804 -54.69 -28.94 17.05
CA ARG A 804 -54.82 -28.18 18.30
C ARG A 804 -55.42 -26.81 18.00
N ALA A 805 -56.09 -26.21 18.98
CA ALA A 805 -57.05 -25.13 18.76
C ALA A 805 -56.39 -23.81 18.30
N ASP A 806 -56.91 -23.24 17.21
CA ASP A 806 -56.49 -21.96 16.64
C ASP A 806 -57.00 -20.78 17.50
N ARG A 807 -56.12 -20.18 18.30
CA ARG A 807 -56.31 -18.82 18.83
C ARG A 807 -55.55 -17.84 17.94
N ARG A 808 -56.15 -17.43 16.83
CA ARG A 808 -55.65 -16.29 16.05
C ARG A 808 -55.58 -15.06 16.96
N PRO A 809 -54.43 -14.38 17.07
CA PRO A 809 -54.42 -13.08 17.69
C PRO A 809 -55.13 -12.07 16.78
N GLY A 810 -55.76 -11.05 17.37
CA GLY A 810 -56.52 -10.05 16.61
C GLY A 810 -55.64 -9.21 15.66
N PRO A 811 -56.24 -8.47 14.71
CA PRO A 811 -55.51 -7.72 13.69
C PRO A 811 -54.49 -6.73 14.27
N LEU A 812 -54.76 -6.19 15.47
CA LEU A 812 -53.81 -5.38 16.24
C LEU A 812 -52.46 -6.07 16.48
N LEU A 813 -52.44 -7.39 16.78
CA LEU A 813 -51.17 -8.10 17.00
C LEU A 813 -50.44 -8.39 15.69
N SER A 814 -51.15 -8.62 14.57
CA SER A 814 -50.51 -8.72 13.25
C SER A 814 -49.82 -7.41 12.90
N ILE A 815 -50.53 -6.28 13.02
CA ILE A 815 -49.98 -4.94 12.79
C ILE A 815 -48.81 -4.67 13.75
N MET A 816 -48.92 -5.07 15.02
CA MET A 816 -47.83 -4.90 15.99
C MET A 816 -46.61 -5.76 15.67
N LEU A 817 -46.79 -7.00 15.20
CA LEU A 817 -45.71 -7.88 14.75
C LEU A 817 -45.05 -7.38 13.46
N ASP A 818 -45.83 -6.97 12.45
CA ASP A 818 -45.31 -6.37 11.22
C ASP A 818 -44.56 -5.06 11.51
N THR A 819 -45.07 -4.23 12.42
CA THR A 819 -44.41 -2.99 12.83
C THR A 819 -43.13 -3.27 13.63
N LEU A 820 -43.14 -4.25 14.55
CA LEU A 820 -41.96 -4.65 15.32
C LEU A 820 -40.88 -5.26 14.41
N THR A 821 -41.29 -6.07 13.43
CA THR A 821 -40.39 -6.65 12.42
C THR A 821 -39.78 -5.55 11.55
N PHE A 822 -40.58 -4.60 11.06
CA PHE A 822 -40.08 -3.42 10.34
C PHE A 822 -39.12 -2.58 11.19
N LEU A 823 -39.41 -2.40 12.48
CA LEU A 823 -38.51 -1.68 13.39
C LEU A 823 -37.19 -2.44 13.58
N LEU A 824 -37.23 -3.76 13.76
CA LEU A 824 -36.05 -4.63 13.84
C LEU A 824 -35.23 -4.62 12.55
N GLU A 825 -35.85 -4.77 11.38
CA GLU A 825 -35.19 -4.67 10.07
C GLU A 825 -34.47 -3.33 9.91
N LYS A 826 -35.12 -2.21 10.27
CA LYS A 826 -34.50 -0.88 10.22
C LYS A 826 -33.39 -0.70 11.26
N LEU A 827 -33.55 -1.23 12.48
CA LEU A 827 -32.53 -1.17 13.53
C LEU A 827 -31.31 -2.02 13.17
N VAL A 828 -31.48 -3.20 12.56
CA VAL A 828 -30.36 -4.05 12.09
C VAL A 828 -29.60 -3.39 10.93
N ILE A 829 -30.31 -2.70 10.01
CA ILE A 829 -29.67 -1.95 8.91
C ILE A 829 -28.93 -0.70 9.43
N LEU A 830 -29.44 -0.02 10.46
CA LEU A 830 -28.78 1.14 11.07
C LEU A 830 -27.63 0.74 12.02
N ALA A 831 -27.75 -0.39 12.71
CA ALA A 831 -26.73 -0.94 13.59
C ALA A 831 -25.69 -1.76 12.82
N HIS A 832 -24.84 -1.07 12.05
CA HIS A 832 -23.61 -1.66 11.49
C HIS A 832 -22.62 -2.06 12.62
N VAL A 833 -22.87 -3.21 13.25
CA VAL A 833 -22.10 -3.73 14.39
C VAL A 833 -21.50 -5.08 14.03
N LYS A 834 -20.17 -5.18 14.16
CA LYS A 834 -19.45 -6.47 14.14
C LYS A 834 -19.77 -7.26 15.41
N LEU A 835 -20.88 -8.00 15.44
CA LEU A 835 -21.25 -8.84 16.60
C LEU A 835 -21.10 -10.36 16.36
N SER A 836 -20.87 -10.80 15.13
CA SER A 836 -20.54 -12.20 14.77
C SER A 836 -19.19 -12.70 15.31
N VAL A 837 -18.44 -11.85 16.02
CA VAL A 837 -17.13 -12.16 16.64
C VAL A 837 -17.28 -12.46 18.14
N LEU A 838 -18.45 -12.20 18.76
CA LEU A 838 -18.60 -12.12 20.21
C LEU A 838 -19.44 -13.24 20.86
N LEU A 839 -20.01 -14.16 20.08
CA LEU A 839 -20.76 -15.31 20.59
C LEU A 839 -20.41 -16.59 19.83
N LEU A 840 -19.74 -17.51 20.53
CA LEU A 840 -19.66 -18.91 20.13
C LEU A 840 -21.04 -19.57 20.25
N PRO A 841 -21.45 -20.46 19.33
CA PRO A 841 -22.64 -21.27 19.54
C PRO A 841 -22.46 -22.20 20.75
N PRO A 842 -23.54 -22.56 21.47
CA PRO A 842 -23.49 -23.57 22.53
C PRO A 842 -22.92 -24.90 22.00
N ARG A 843 -22.28 -25.67 22.88
CA ARG A 843 -21.58 -26.93 22.55
C ARG A 843 -22.50 -27.99 21.92
N ALA A 844 -22.65 -27.98 20.60
CA ALA A 844 -22.79 -29.22 19.84
C ALA A 844 -21.47 -30.02 19.91
N THR A 845 -21.54 -31.35 19.91
CA THR A 845 -20.36 -32.20 20.08
C THR A 845 -19.49 -32.20 18.83
N ARG A 846 -18.34 -31.51 18.93
CA ARG A 846 -17.31 -31.42 17.88
C ARG A 846 -16.62 -32.77 17.66
N ARG A 847 -17.20 -33.63 16.81
CA ARG A 847 -16.56 -34.83 16.22
C ARG A 847 -16.92 -35.10 14.76
N ASP A 848 -18.13 -34.76 14.31
CA ASP A 848 -18.67 -35.30 13.05
C ASP A 848 -18.72 -34.29 11.88
N LEU A 849 -18.06 -33.12 12.01
CA LEU A 849 -18.08 -32.01 11.05
C LEU A 849 -16.70 -31.63 10.46
N GLU A 850 -15.62 -32.34 10.77
CA GLU A 850 -14.27 -31.98 10.28
C GLU A 850 -13.95 -32.53 8.87
N ASP A 851 -14.89 -33.22 8.22
CA ASP A 851 -14.68 -34.01 6.98
C ASP A 851 -15.40 -33.43 5.74
N ALA A 852 -15.39 -32.09 5.59
CA ALA A 852 -16.01 -31.37 4.46
C ALA A 852 -15.35 -29.99 4.20
N SER A 853 -14.13 -29.98 3.67
CA SER A 853 -13.40 -28.74 3.36
C SER A 853 -13.90 -28.07 2.08
N PRO A 854 -14.17 -26.73 2.06
CA PRO A 854 -14.32 -26.00 0.81
C PRO A 854 -13.00 -26.04 0.03
N GLN A 855 -13.05 -26.49 -1.23
CA GLN A 855 -11.87 -26.51 -2.10
C GLN A 855 -11.72 -25.20 -2.89
N PRO A 856 -10.48 -24.80 -3.26
CA PRO A 856 -10.23 -23.54 -3.95
C PRO A 856 -10.83 -23.53 -5.37
N ALA A 857 -11.31 -22.35 -5.78
CA ALA A 857 -11.78 -22.12 -7.15
C ALA A 857 -10.63 -22.31 -8.15
N GLY A 858 -10.81 -23.17 -9.14
CA GLY A 858 -9.82 -23.47 -10.19
C GLY A 858 -9.68 -24.95 -10.54
N ALA A 859 -10.09 -25.87 -9.66
CA ALA A 859 -10.24 -27.28 -10.03
C ALA A 859 -11.58 -27.52 -10.76
N PRO A 860 -11.64 -28.38 -11.80
CA PRO A 860 -12.88 -28.69 -12.50
C PRO A 860 -13.79 -29.57 -11.63
N GLN A 861 -14.60 -28.95 -10.77
CA GLN A 861 -15.64 -29.62 -10.00
C GLN A 861 -16.69 -30.23 -10.95
N ARG A 862 -16.93 -31.54 -10.80
CA ARG A 862 -17.90 -32.29 -11.60
C ARG A 862 -19.25 -32.32 -10.88
N PHE A 863 -20.02 -31.24 -11.02
CA PHE A 863 -21.36 -31.09 -10.45
C PHE A 863 -22.36 -32.09 -11.05
N GLU A 864 -23.22 -32.68 -10.22
CA GLU A 864 -24.33 -33.53 -10.63
C GLU A 864 -25.68 -32.79 -10.56
N ARG A 865 -26.58 -33.06 -11.52
CA ARG A 865 -27.85 -32.34 -11.64
C ARG A 865 -28.75 -32.62 -10.42
N GLY A 866 -29.02 -31.56 -9.65
CA GLY A 866 -29.68 -31.60 -8.35
C GLY A 866 -28.78 -31.30 -7.14
N ASP A 867 -27.47 -31.13 -7.34
CA ASP A 867 -26.56 -30.67 -6.28
C ASP A 867 -26.99 -29.31 -5.70
N LEU A 868 -26.90 -29.20 -4.37
CA LEU A 868 -27.08 -27.95 -3.64
C LEU A 868 -25.71 -27.28 -3.50
N LEU A 869 -25.63 -26.06 -4.02
CA LEU A 869 -24.43 -25.23 -4.04
C LEU A 869 -24.54 -24.15 -2.95
N GLU A 870 -23.53 -24.03 -2.10
CA GLU A 870 -23.47 -23.03 -1.03
C GLU A 870 -22.24 -22.14 -1.24
N VAL A 871 -22.43 -20.82 -1.21
CA VAL A 871 -21.37 -19.84 -1.44
C VAL A 871 -21.32 -18.89 -0.26
N PRO A 872 -20.35 -19.04 0.66
CA PRO A 872 -20.17 -18.12 1.79
C PRO A 872 -19.90 -16.70 1.28
N ARG A 873 -20.75 -15.73 1.66
CA ARG A 873 -20.56 -14.30 1.38
C ARG A 873 -20.22 -13.56 2.68
N THR A 874 -19.83 -12.30 2.56
CA THR A 874 -19.31 -11.47 3.66
C THR A 874 -20.32 -11.19 4.79
N LEU A 875 -21.61 -11.49 4.60
CA LEU A 875 -22.70 -11.20 5.54
C LEU A 875 -23.69 -12.37 5.76
N PHE A 876 -23.71 -13.38 4.89
CA PHE A 876 -24.59 -14.56 4.93
C PHE A 876 -24.09 -15.61 3.91
N THR A 877 -24.60 -16.85 3.96
CA THR A 877 -24.35 -17.85 2.90
C THR A 877 -25.43 -17.77 1.83
N HIS A 878 -25.03 -17.71 0.55
CA HIS A 878 -25.96 -17.76 -0.58
C HIS A 878 -26.09 -19.19 -1.12
N PHE A 879 -27.28 -19.54 -1.61
CA PHE A 879 -27.63 -20.93 -1.96
C PHE A 879 -28.27 -21.04 -3.34
N GLY A 880 -27.99 -22.16 -4.03
CA GLY A 880 -28.62 -22.53 -5.31
C GLY A 880 -28.66 -24.04 -5.54
N ILE A 881 -29.37 -24.46 -6.60
CA ILE A 881 -29.45 -25.85 -7.07
C ILE A 881 -28.84 -25.92 -8.48
N TYR A 882 -27.86 -26.81 -8.70
CA TYR A 882 -27.28 -27.05 -10.00
C TYR A 882 -28.24 -27.83 -10.92
N LEU A 883 -28.46 -27.33 -12.14
CA LEU A 883 -29.39 -27.90 -13.11
C LEU A 883 -28.70 -28.73 -14.21
N GLY A 884 -27.38 -28.88 -14.18
CA GLY A 884 -26.61 -29.38 -15.32
C GLY A 884 -26.18 -28.25 -16.27
N GLU A 885 -25.25 -28.56 -17.18
CA GLU A 885 -24.87 -27.68 -18.30
C GLU A 885 -24.45 -26.26 -17.87
N ASN A 886 -23.66 -26.16 -16.79
CA ASN A 886 -23.21 -24.89 -16.19
C ASN A 886 -24.31 -23.96 -15.63
N ARG A 887 -25.53 -24.47 -15.38
CA ARG A 887 -26.68 -23.65 -14.91
C ARG A 887 -27.00 -23.87 -13.42
N VAL A 888 -27.30 -22.78 -12.70
CA VAL A 888 -27.69 -22.81 -11.28
C VAL A 888 -28.97 -22.04 -11.03
N ALA A 889 -30.00 -22.70 -10.50
CA ALA A 889 -31.21 -22.04 -10.02
C ALA A 889 -31.00 -21.46 -8.61
N HIS A 890 -31.31 -20.19 -8.40
CA HIS A 890 -31.20 -19.52 -7.09
C HIS A 890 -32.28 -18.44 -6.89
N LEU A 891 -32.60 -18.12 -5.62
CA LEU A 891 -33.52 -17.04 -5.26
C LEU A 891 -32.77 -15.74 -4.97
N ILE A 892 -33.12 -14.64 -5.65
CA ILE A 892 -32.49 -13.33 -5.45
C ILE A 892 -33.54 -12.23 -5.18
N PRO A 893 -33.34 -11.34 -4.17
CA PRO A 893 -34.17 -10.16 -3.95
C PRO A 893 -34.17 -9.21 -5.16
N ASP A 894 -35.35 -8.74 -5.55
CA ASP A 894 -35.57 -8.08 -6.84
C ASP A 894 -36.29 -6.73 -6.66
N ILE A 895 -35.84 -5.73 -7.41
CA ILE A 895 -36.23 -4.32 -7.31
C ILE A 895 -36.26 -3.60 -8.65
N LEU A 896 -35.49 -4.04 -9.65
CA LEU A 896 -35.28 -3.28 -10.87
C LEU A 896 -36.53 -3.14 -11.76
N PRO A 897 -37.45 -4.13 -11.84
CA PRO A 897 -38.74 -3.97 -12.52
C PRO A 897 -39.68 -2.90 -11.94
N LEU A 898 -39.32 -2.25 -10.82
CA LEU A 898 -40.02 -1.09 -10.27
C LEU A 898 -39.30 0.25 -10.51
N LEU A 899 -38.12 0.26 -11.15
CA LEU A 899 -37.27 1.45 -11.30
C LEU A 899 -36.76 1.68 -12.73
N ARG A 900 -36.59 0.65 -13.56
CA ARG A 900 -36.17 0.77 -14.98
C ARG A 900 -36.84 -0.29 -15.86
N ALA A 901 -36.85 -0.04 -17.16
CA ALA A 901 -37.58 -0.83 -18.17
C ALA A 901 -36.69 -1.43 -19.28
N ASP A 902 -35.36 -1.34 -19.18
CA ASP A 902 -34.44 -2.01 -20.11
C ASP A 902 -34.26 -3.47 -19.69
N GLY A 903 -34.43 -4.39 -20.64
CA GLY A 903 -34.37 -5.84 -20.39
C GLY A 903 -32.96 -6.39 -20.21
N ARG A 904 -31.92 -5.76 -20.78
CA ARG A 904 -30.57 -6.38 -20.82
C ARG A 904 -29.80 -6.24 -19.51
N GLU A 905 -29.90 -5.09 -18.82
CA GLU A 905 -29.27 -4.91 -17.49
C GLU A 905 -29.93 -5.75 -16.37
N ILE A 906 -31.06 -6.41 -16.65
CA ILE A 906 -31.78 -7.25 -15.68
C ILE A 906 -31.08 -8.60 -15.50
N GLU A 907 -30.60 -9.22 -16.59
CA GLU A 907 -30.05 -10.57 -16.59
C GLU A 907 -28.62 -10.63 -15.97
N GLU A 908 -27.73 -9.69 -16.29
CA GLU A 908 -26.28 -9.88 -16.17
C GLU A 908 -25.61 -9.68 -14.78
N MET A 909 -26.32 -9.48 -13.65
CA MET A 909 -25.57 -9.35 -12.36
C MET A 909 -26.28 -9.66 -11.04
N VAL A 910 -25.47 -10.15 -10.09
CA VAL A 910 -25.78 -10.25 -8.65
C VAL A 910 -24.80 -9.37 -7.88
N THR A 911 -25.27 -8.48 -7.02
CA THR A 911 -24.40 -7.66 -6.16
C THR A 911 -24.95 -7.57 -4.74
N ASN A 912 -24.05 -7.44 -3.75
CA ASN A 912 -24.42 -7.22 -2.35
C ASN A 912 -25.41 -6.04 -2.17
N THR A 913 -25.31 -5.03 -3.04
CA THR A 913 -26.23 -3.88 -3.09
C THR A 913 -27.63 -4.26 -3.57
N ARG A 914 -27.78 -5.07 -4.64
CA ARG A 914 -29.09 -5.60 -5.09
C ARG A 914 -29.74 -6.42 -3.96
N LEU A 915 -28.96 -7.29 -3.31
CA LEU A 915 -29.39 -8.14 -2.20
C LEU A 915 -29.91 -7.34 -0.98
N LEU A 916 -29.15 -6.35 -0.49
CA LEU A 916 -29.56 -5.50 0.63
C LEU A 916 -30.78 -4.62 0.30
N LEU A 917 -30.89 -4.13 -0.93
CA LEU A 917 -32.02 -3.31 -1.35
C LEU A 917 -33.32 -4.13 -1.42
N GLY A 918 -33.31 -5.34 -1.98
CA GLY A 918 -34.55 -6.11 -2.18
C GLY A 918 -35.24 -6.56 -0.89
N VAL A 919 -34.52 -6.63 0.24
CA VAL A 919 -35.14 -6.79 1.58
C VAL A 919 -36.21 -5.71 1.82
N LEU A 920 -35.97 -4.48 1.35
CA LEU A 920 -36.87 -3.33 1.51
C LEU A 920 -38.11 -3.37 0.60
N SER A 921 -38.15 -4.24 -0.42
CA SER A 921 -39.26 -4.32 -1.39
C SER A 921 -40.22 -5.49 -1.19
N LYS A 922 -39.82 -6.50 -0.38
CA LYS A 922 -40.50 -7.80 -0.25
C LYS A 922 -40.72 -8.54 -1.59
N ARG A 923 -39.94 -8.22 -2.63
CA ARG A 923 -39.95 -8.92 -3.94
C ARG A 923 -38.63 -9.66 -4.20
N ALA A 924 -38.72 -10.79 -4.89
CA ALA A 924 -37.60 -11.57 -5.37
C ALA A 924 -37.95 -12.27 -6.69
N SER A 925 -36.94 -12.79 -7.37
CA SER A 925 -37.07 -13.69 -8.50
C SER A 925 -36.17 -14.91 -8.29
N ILE A 926 -36.70 -16.09 -8.60
CA ILE A 926 -35.91 -17.31 -8.77
C ILE A 926 -35.47 -17.31 -10.23
N ARG A 927 -34.16 -17.28 -10.47
CA ARG A 927 -33.57 -17.27 -11.81
C ARG A 927 -32.49 -18.34 -11.96
N VAL A 928 -32.00 -18.49 -13.19
CA VAL A 928 -31.01 -19.49 -13.58
C VAL A 928 -29.82 -18.77 -14.19
N ASP A 929 -28.80 -18.55 -13.37
CA ASP A 929 -27.53 -17.93 -13.75
C ASP A 929 -26.49 -19.03 -14.07
N SER A 930 -25.28 -18.67 -14.56
CA SER A 930 -24.19 -19.64 -14.71
C SER A 930 -23.57 -20.02 -13.35
N VAL A 931 -22.80 -21.11 -13.26
CA VAL A 931 -22.05 -21.42 -12.02
C VAL A 931 -21.04 -20.31 -11.69
N GLU A 932 -20.44 -19.68 -12.70
CA GLU A 932 -19.45 -18.62 -12.54
C GLU A 932 -20.07 -17.34 -11.99
N ASP A 933 -21.24 -16.93 -12.50
CA ASP A 933 -22.02 -15.79 -12.00
C ASP A 933 -22.60 -16.06 -10.60
N PHE A 934 -23.10 -17.28 -10.39
CA PHE A 934 -23.58 -17.76 -9.09
C PHE A 934 -22.48 -17.71 -8.02
N ALA A 935 -21.27 -18.14 -8.37
CA ALA A 935 -20.10 -18.17 -7.49
C ALA A 935 -19.46 -16.79 -7.30
N TYR A 936 -19.43 -15.94 -8.33
CA TYR A 936 -18.84 -14.59 -8.32
C TYR A 936 -17.48 -14.57 -7.59
N GLY A 937 -16.54 -15.40 -8.06
CA GLY A 937 -15.18 -15.52 -7.53
C GLY A 937 -15.03 -16.16 -6.13
N ALA A 938 -16.10 -16.62 -5.48
CA ALA A 938 -16.05 -17.30 -4.18
C ALA A 938 -16.14 -18.82 -4.31
N GLY A 939 -15.53 -19.55 -3.38
CA GLY A 939 -15.54 -21.02 -3.36
C GLY A 939 -16.93 -21.60 -3.11
N ILE A 940 -17.24 -22.71 -3.80
CA ILE A 940 -18.50 -23.44 -3.69
C ILE A 940 -18.33 -24.64 -2.74
N LEU A 941 -19.20 -24.70 -1.73
CA LEU A 941 -19.45 -25.92 -0.95
C LEU A 941 -20.55 -26.73 -1.63
N LEU A 942 -20.36 -28.05 -1.66
CA LEU A 942 -21.29 -29.01 -2.27
C LEU A 942 -22.02 -29.80 -1.20
N ASN A 943 -23.36 -29.72 -1.19
CA ASN A 943 -24.26 -30.54 -0.39
C ASN A 943 -23.95 -30.56 1.13
N ALA A 944 -23.33 -29.52 1.70
CA ALA A 944 -22.91 -29.54 3.10
C ALA A 944 -24.11 -29.57 4.07
N MET A 945 -25.24 -28.94 3.68
CA MET A 945 -26.53 -29.06 4.36
C MET A 945 -27.03 -30.51 4.56
N ASP A 946 -26.60 -31.49 3.74
CA ASP A 946 -27.04 -32.90 3.89
C ASP A 946 -26.63 -33.53 5.22
N ARG A 947 -25.62 -32.95 5.90
CA ARG A 947 -25.19 -33.39 7.24
C ARG A 947 -25.92 -32.68 8.38
N ALA A 948 -26.68 -31.62 8.07
CA ALA A 948 -27.35 -30.75 9.04
C ALA A 948 -28.88 -30.85 9.01
N VAL A 949 -29.46 -31.22 7.87
CA VAL A 949 -30.92 -31.34 7.68
C VAL A 949 -31.34 -32.81 7.86
N VAL A 950 -32.35 -33.04 8.70
CA VAL A 950 -32.76 -34.39 9.18
C VAL A 950 -33.45 -35.28 8.12
N PRO A 951 -34.40 -34.79 7.30
CA PRO A 951 -34.90 -35.58 6.16
C PRO A 951 -33.81 -35.78 5.10
N SER A 952 -33.64 -37.02 4.63
CA SER A 952 -32.66 -37.38 3.60
C SER A 952 -32.92 -36.63 2.28
N PRO A 953 -31.87 -36.26 1.52
CA PRO A 953 -32.02 -35.59 0.23
C PRO A 953 -32.82 -36.44 -0.77
N LEU A 954 -33.62 -35.74 -1.58
CA LEU A 954 -34.35 -36.32 -2.70
C LEU A 954 -33.40 -36.62 -3.87
N ALA A 955 -33.78 -37.53 -4.76
CA ALA A 955 -33.00 -37.86 -5.94
C ALA A 955 -32.76 -36.62 -6.82
N GLY A 956 -31.52 -36.39 -7.29
CA GLY A 956 -31.09 -35.14 -7.92
C GLY A 956 -31.98 -34.65 -9.07
N GLU A 957 -32.47 -35.56 -9.92
CA GLU A 957 -33.38 -35.20 -11.02
C GLU A 957 -34.77 -34.72 -10.54
N GLU A 958 -35.24 -35.10 -9.35
CA GLU A 958 -36.43 -34.51 -8.72
C GLU A 958 -36.10 -33.15 -8.07
N VAL A 959 -34.90 -32.97 -7.52
CA VAL A 959 -34.42 -31.69 -6.96
C VAL A 959 -34.28 -30.63 -8.05
N ALA A 960 -33.66 -30.98 -9.18
CA ALA A 960 -33.53 -30.10 -10.34
C ALA A 960 -34.90 -29.74 -10.94
N ARG A 961 -35.78 -30.72 -11.18
CA ARG A 961 -37.14 -30.45 -11.69
C ARG A 961 -38.03 -29.68 -10.71
N ARG A 962 -37.74 -29.68 -9.41
CA ARG A 962 -38.37 -28.75 -8.45
C ARG A 962 -37.87 -27.33 -8.65
N ALA A 963 -36.56 -27.13 -8.67
CA ALA A 963 -35.96 -25.81 -8.89
C ALA A 963 -36.40 -25.19 -10.24
N GLU A 964 -36.44 -25.98 -11.32
CA GLU A 964 -36.91 -25.56 -12.66
C GLU A 964 -38.38 -25.10 -12.65
N ARG A 965 -39.27 -25.77 -11.90
CA ARG A 965 -40.69 -25.38 -11.77
C ARG A 965 -40.91 -24.09 -10.97
N LEU A 966 -39.90 -23.62 -10.24
CA LEU A 966 -39.99 -22.49 -9.32
C LEU A 966 -39.40 -21.20 -9.91
N VAL A 967 -38.74 -21.25 -11.07
CA VAL A 967 -38.19 -20.09 -11.78
C VAL A 967 -39.30 -19.07 -12.06
N GLY A 968 -39.09 -17.82 -11.65
CA GLY A 968 -40.08 -16.74 -11.71
C GLY A 968 -40.14 -15.86 -10.44
N THR A 969 -41.04 -14.88 -10.44
CA THR A 969 -41.19 -13.90 -9.35
C THR A 969 -41.86 -14.49 -8.10
N VAL A 970 -41.31 -14.24 -6.92
CA VAL A 970 -41.86 -14.64 -5.61
C VAL A 970 -41.76 -13.52 -4.56
N SER A 971 -42.51 -13.62 -3.47
CA SER A 971 -42.44 -12.67 -2.35
C SER A 971 -41.25 -12.96 -1.44
N TYR A 972 -40.35 -12.01 -1.24
CA TYR A 972 -39.16 -12.18 -0.40
C TYR A 972 -39.46 -11.93 1.09
N SER A 973 -38.85 -12.72 1.97
CA SER A 973 -38.78 -12.44 3.41
C SER A 973 -37.48 -12.99 4.00
N LEU A 974 -36.71 -12.13 4.67
CA LEU A 974 -35.45 -12.51 5.30
C LEU A 974 -35.61 -13.68 6.29
N LEU A 975 -36.73 -13.70 7.02
CA LEU A 975 -37.05 -14.71 8.03
C LEU A 975 -37.80 -15.92 7.46
N TRP A 976 -38.64 -15.77 6.43
CA TRP A 976 -39.61 -16.81 6.07
C TRP A 976 -39.59 -17.26 4.61
N ASN A 977 -38.87 -16.57 3.72
CA ASN A 977 -38.74 -16.96 2.31
C ASN A 977 -37.47 -16.36 1.70
N ASN A 978 -36.34 -16.98 2.02
CA ASN A 978 -34.98 -16.62 1.59
C ASN A 978 -34.34 -17.76 0.76
N CYS A 979 -33.11 -17.60 0.27
CA CYS A 979 -32.48 -18.58 -0.63
C CYS A 979 -32.23 -19.95 0.02
N GLU A 980 -32.04 -20.01 1.34
CA GLU A 980 -31.92 -21.25 2.10
C GLU A 980 -33.26 -22.01 2.16
N HIS A 981 -34.37 -21.30 2.40
CA HIS A 981 -35.73 -21.87 2.33
C HIS A 981 -36.04 -22.46 0.94
N PHE A 982 -35.58 -21.80 -0.12
CA PHE A 982 -35.75 -22.27 -1.50
C PHE A 982 -34.99 -23.58 -1.77
N VAL A 983 -33.69 -23.65 -1.45
CA VAL A 983 -32.91 -24.87 -1.72
C VAL A 983 -33.31 -26.04 -0.82
N THR A 984 -33.67 -25.78 0.45
CA THR A 984 -34.13 -26.84 1.37
C THR A 984 -35.47 -27.43 0.93
N TYR A 985 -36.39 -26.60 0.42
CA TYR A 985 -37.62 -27.08 -0.21
C TYR A 985 -37.35 -27.94 -1.47
N CYS A 986 -36.40 -27.52 -2.31
CA CYS A 986 -36.04 -28.30 -3.51
C CYS A 986 -35.39 -29.64 -3.15
N ARG A 987 -34.40 -29.64 -2.24
CA ARG A 987 -33.57 -30.82 -1.93
C ARG A 987 -34.17 -31.78 -0.91
N TYR A 988 -34.87 -31.29 0.10
CA TYR A 988 -35.43 -32.11 1.20
C TYR A 988 -36.97 -32.12 1.24
N GLY A 989 -37.63 -31.27 0.44
CA GLY A 989 -39.09 -31.16 0.39
C GLY A 989 -39.71 -30.26 1.45
N THR A 990 -38.92 -29.67 2.35
CA THR A 990 -39.38 -28.78 3.43
C THR A 990 -38.58 -27.49 3.45
N ALA A 991 -39.25 -26.35 3.32
CA ALA A 991 -38.62 -25.03 3.40
C ALA A 991 -38.19 -24.71 4.84
N GLN A 992 -36.89 -24.59 5.09
CA GLN A 992 -36.29 -24.30 6.40
C GLN A 992 -35.06 -23.38 6.23
N SER A 993 -34.63 -22.70 7.29
CA SER A 993 -33.38 -21.92 7.31
C SER A 993 -32.74 -21.95 8.69
N LEU A 994 -31.58 -22.59 8.78
CA LEU A 994 -30.73 -22.65 9.96
C LEU A 994 -30.19 -21.25 10.29
N GLN A 995 -29.94 -20.39 9.29
CA GLN A 995 -29.57 -19.00 9.53
C GLN A 995 -30.70 -18.22 10.22
N THR A 996 -31.96 -18.41 9.80
CA THR A 996 -33.13 -17.83 10.49
C THR A 996 -33.26 -18.35 11.92
N GLU A 997 -33.12 -19.66 12.14
CA GLU A 997 -33.24 -20.24 13.49
C GLU A 997 -32.14 -19.74 14.43
N GLN A 998 -30.89 -19.66 13.97
CA GLN A 998 -29.77 -19.09 14.72
C GLN A 998 -29.99 -17.61 15.04
N PHE A 999 -30.46 -16.81 14.07
CA PHE A 999 -30.80 -15.40 14.30
C PHE A 999 -31.93 -15.23 15.34
N CYS A 1000 -32.99 -16.04 15.24
CA CYS A 1000 -34.09 -16.03 16.19
C CYS A 1000 -33.68 -16.53 17.59
N ALA A 1001 -32.75 -17.47 17.69
CA ALA A 1001 -32.18 -17.92 18.96
C ALA A 1001 -31.30 -16.85 19.60
N TRP A 1002 -30.47 -16.17 18.80
CA TRP A 1002 -29.68 -15.01 19.25
C TRP A 1002 -30.57 -13.87 19.74
N LEU A 1003 -31.62 -13.53 18.98
CA LEU A 1003 -32.55 -12.45 19.35
C LEU A 1003 -33.29 -12.74 20.66
N LYS A 1004 -33.70 -14.00 20.90
CA LYS A 1004 -34.25 -14.44 22.19
C LYS A 1004 -33.21 -14.28 23.31
N CYS A 1005 -31.97 -14.71 23.11
CA CYS A 1005 -30.91 -14.56 24.11
C CYS A 1005 -30.62 -13.09 24.43
N LEU A 1006 -30.68 -12.19 23.44
CA LEU A 1006 -30.53 -10.74 23.64
C LEU A 1006 -31.70 -10.15 24.45
N ILE A 1007 -32.93 -10.57 24.17
CA ILE A 1007 -34.14 -10.11 24.87
C ILE A 1007 -34.15 -10.59 26.33
N GLN A 1008 -33.64 -11.80 26.60
CA GLN A 1008 -33.64 -12.43 27.93
C GLN A 1008 -32.47 -12.04 28.85
N ASP A 1009 -31.46 -11.29 28.36
CA ASP A 1009 -30.42 -10.76 29.25
C ASP A 1009 -30.96 -9.56 30.05
N GLN A 1010 -31.22 -9.78 31.35
CA GLN A 1010 -31.62 -8.77 32.33
C GLN A 1010 -30.68 -7.54 32.35
N ARG A 1011 -29.44 -7.64 31.87
CA ARG A 1011 -28.53 -6.48 31.70
C ARG A 1011 -29.02 -5.51 30.64
N ASN A 1012 -29.69 -5.98 29.59
CA ASN A 1012 -30.28 -5.14 28.55
C ASN A 1012 -31.52 -4.39 29.05
N VAL A 1013 -32.29 -4.99 29.99
CA VAL A 1013 -33.35 -4.28 30.72
C VAL A 1013 -32.77 -3.11 31.52
N VAL A 1014 -31.71 -3.35 32.30
CA VAL A 1014 -31.04 -2.28 33.08
C VAL A 1014 -30.42 -1.22 32.18
N LEU A 1015 -29.76 -1.62 31.08
CA LEU A 1015 -29.14 -0.69 30.13
C LEU A 1015 -30.19 0.19 29.42
N THR A 1016 -31.31 -0.37 28.99
CA THR A 1016 -32.39 0.41 28.35
C THR A 1016 -33.11 1.33 29.34
N ALA A 1017 -33.27 0.92 30.61
CA ALA A 1017 -33.76 1.80 31.66
C ALA A 1017 -32.82 2.99 31.92
N LEU A 1018 -31.51 2.74 32.02
CA LEU A 1018 -30.50 3.79 32.18
C LEU A 1018 -30.47 4.75 30.98
N LEU A 1019 -30.56 4.24 29.75
CA LEU A 1019 -30.63 5.07 28.54
C LEU A 1019 -31.93 5.88 28.46
N GLY A 1020 -33.06 5.31 28.89
CA GLY A 1020 -34.34 6.02 29.00
C GLY A 1020 -34.30 7.17 30.02
N LEU A 1021 -33.72 6.92 31.20
CA LEU A 1021 -33.46 7.95 32.22
C LEU A 1021 -32.53 9.05 31.70
N LEU A 1022 -31.44 8.68 31.01
CA LEU A 1022 -30.52 9.64 30.41
C LEU A 1022 -31.19 10.48 29.32
N TYR A 1023 -32.05 9.86 28.49
CA TYR A 1023 -32.80 10.55 27.44
C TYR A 1023 -33.79 11.58 28.02
N MET A 1024 -34.54 11.22 29.07
CA MET A 1024 -35.37 12.17 29.82
C MET A 1024 -34.56 13.29 30.48
N ALA A 1025 -33.36 13.00 30.99
CA ALA A 1025 -32.49 14.01 31.58
C ALA A 1025 -31.94 15.01 30.54
N CYS A 1026 -31.62 14.54 29.33
CA CYS A 1026 -31.08 15.39 28.26
C CYS A 1026 -32.16 16.19 27.49
N TRP A 1027 -33.39 15.68 27.39
CA TRP A 1027 -34.46 16.28 26.56
C TRP A 1027 -35.69 16.75 27.35
N GLY A 1028 -35.66 16.63 28.68
CA GLY A 1028 -36.76 16.97 29.58
C GLY A 1028 -37.78 15.84 29.75
N ILE A 1029 -38.50 15.87 30.87
CA ILE A 1029 -39.57 14.91 31.18
C ILE A 1029 -40.86 15.37 30.48
N SER A 1030 -41.31 14.60 29.51
CA SER A 1030 -42.54 14.81 28.75
C SER A 1030 -43.19 13.46 28.46
N SER A 1031 -44.44 13.43 27.99
CA SER A 1031 -45.10 12.17 27.60
C SER A 1031 -44.38 11.45 26.46
N SER A 1032 -43.74 12.16 25.52
CA SER A 1032 -42.99 11.56 24.42
C SER A 1032 -41.61 11.04 24.81
N THR A 1033 -41.00 11.55 25.89
CA THR A 1033 -39.70 11.06 26.40
C THR A 1033 -39.85 10.02 27.51
N ALA A 1034 -40.86 10.16 28.38
CA ALA A 1034 -41.10 9.26 29.50
C ALA A 1034 -41.81 7.95 29.10
N LEU A 1035 -42.76 7.98 28.16
CA LEU A 1035 -43.48 6.76 27.76
C LEU A 1035 -42.53 5.71 27.15
N PRO A 1036 -41.61 6.03 26.21
CA PRO A 1036 -40.64 5.05 25.72
C PRO A 1036 -39.65 4.61 26.80
N ALA A 1037 -39.20 5.53 27.66
CA ALA A 1037 -38.24 5.26 28.73
C ALA A 1037 -38.77 4.30 29.81
N LEU A 1038 -40.09 4.18 29.96
CA LEU A 1038 -40.73 3.22 30.86
C LEU A 1038 -41.21 1.96 30.12
N VAL A 1039 -41.84 2.12 28.95
CA VAL A 1039 -42.42 0.99 28.21
C VAL A 1039 -41.36 0.07 27.62
N VAL A 1040 -40.27 0.59 27.03
CA VAL A 1040 -39.25 -0.28 26.40
C VAL A 1040 -38.55 -1.19 27.42
N PRO A 1041 -38.04 -0.70 28.58
CA PRO A 1041 -37.45 -1.57 29.58
C PRO A 1041 -38.47 -2.51 30.22
N PHE A 1042 -39.71 -2.05 30.46
CA PHE A 1042 -40.78 -2.90 30.99
C PHE A 1042 -41.17 -4.02 30.03
N SER A 1043 -41.27 -3.75 28.73
CA SER A 1043 -41.55 -4.77 27.70
C SER A 1043 -40.40 -5.77 27.54
N LEU A 1044 -39.14 -5.34 27.68
CA LEU A 1044 -37.99 -6.26 27.71
C LEU A 1044 -38.00 -7.12 28.98
N TRP A 1045 -38.28 -6.53 30.15
CA TRP A 1045 -38.41 -7.23 31.42
C TRP A 1045 -39.54 -8.27 31.42
N MET A 1046 -40.69 -7.92 30.85
CA MET A 1046 -41.83 -8.82 30.64
C MET A 1046 -41.58 -9.92 29.60
N ALA A 1047 -40.50 -9.82 28.82
CA ALA A 1047 -40.08 -10.79 27.81
C ALA A 1047 -38.81 -11.57 28.20
N SER A 1048 -38.25 -11.31 29.40
CA SER A 1048 -37.05 -11.96 29.93
C SER A 1048 -37.37 -13.21 30.74
#